data_AF-A0A1E8FEJ3-F1
#
_entry.id   AF-A0A1E8FEJ3-F1
#
_cell.length_a   1.000
_cell.length_b   1.000
_cell.length_c   1.000
_cell.angle_alpha   90.00
_cell.angle_beta   90.00
_cell.angle_gamma   90.00
#
_symmetry.space_group_name_H-M   'P 1'
#
loop_
_entity.id
_entity.type
_entity.pdbx_description
1 polymer ?
#
loop_
_entity_poly.entity_id
_entity_poly.type
_entity_poly.pdbx_seq_one_letter_code
_entity_poly.pdbx_strand_id
1 'polypeptide(L)'
;MSVNSGIQFPIPRVPKSHSLRKVSSGGSVANAISHRQIPSYPPLRIEQILRLIENGSSDAITVLEWLNLFRKELFFETDDEGYRAASLIWQAISENERLSRIALYLAGLQINGQNDKFPKLLIDSMSVAKPLLKGIHLNRVSWLIGLKAEEYKACVNLAFELKCVPTDVPKSLNLPLVTSCRRDLQNALLSFVTANLGAETRTWLERAFSKSTRLEMIEIVDSLLVKKESVFSQFLNWLTEVCHPESADTIWFEISEKSRQRLKSEFQLGSFLVFQSFVDILIENAPEKLEEHEKRTLRSRVSFWSNYSEKIGQMKFIIPANWHLESELKGRFAELDYVLSHDNERDGDNPVCLFELEKVIAIVVLTGRASEIRLFENNSRNRNRFFKNKTLTLTQIRKSACLQIHDHVTLWQFFFEQVLRKQLDIYPNEGIKYFNGMKKEYGHYDSVKGLNRPSKELINQRGSYLDSWLVAFREREQALNLNDDSSAFVQLQYAKLCKLKGDTTGFRKLLREASHQGSLEAKYLLALDILSYSSSKKSEKIEAEDMLRDSASFGYVPAQKLCKQFYLTYQKVSRDSKKKKAVKPADESLGIEDESAQPAGTLAEIKEKVRLSDKRPYMSLKIDELEIVAGDASLNYFDKLIIANELEGRRQTPRVKALIEHLNVK
;
A
#
# COMPACT_ATOMS: atom_id res chain seq x y z
N MET A 1 47.05 -3.13 36.51
CA MET A 1 46.11 -4.14 35.98
C MET A 1 46.40 -4.35 34.50
N SER A 2 46.59 -5.63 34.16
CA SER A 2 46.52 -6.31 32.85
C SER A 2 45.33 -5.84 31.97
N VAL A 3 45.22 -5.98 30.64
CA VAL A 3 46.01 -6.53 29.51
C VAL A 3 45.33 -6.00 28.23
N ASN A 4 46.10 -5.57 27.23
CA ASN A 4 45.60 -5.32 25.87
C ASN A 4 45.97 -6.54 25.02
N SER A 5 45.06 -7.51 24.88
CA SER A 5 45.27 -8.72 24.09
C SER A 5 44.74 -8.53 22.67
N GLY A 6 45.62 -8.08 21.77
CA GLY A 6 45.43 -8.13 20.32
C GLY A 6 46.60 -8.89 19.69
N ILE A 7 46.31 -10.08 19.17
CA ILE A 7 47.25 -11.09 18.65
C ILE A 7 48.24 -10.48 17.62
N GLN A 8 49.55 -10.56 17.87
CA GLN A 8 50.58 -10.31 16.85
C GLN A 8 50.96 -11.64 16.17
N PHE A 9 50.76 -11.73 14.86
CA PHE A 9 51.27 -12.84 14.06
C PHE A 9 52.78 -12.70 13.85
N PRO A 10 53.58 -13.75 14.07
CA PRO A 10 55.01 -13.71 13.77
C PRO A 10 55.23 -13.65 12.26
N ILE A 11 56.09 -12.73 11.82
CA ILE A 11 56.52 -12.60 10.42
C ILE A 11 57.21 -13.92 10.02
N PRO A 12 56.79 -14.59 8.93
CA PRO A 12 57.41 -15.84 8.51
C PRO A 12 58.87 -15.59 8.14
N ARG A 13 59.78 -16.37 8.74
CA ARG A 13 61.21 -16.32 8.44
C ARG A 13 61.46 -16.95 7.07
N VAL A 14 61.83 -16.15 6.08
CA VAL A 14 62.36 -16.65 4.81
C VAL A 14 63.72 -17.31 5.08
N PRO A 15 63.94 -18.58 4.72
CA PRO A 15 65.24 -19.23 4.87
C PRO A 15 66.30 -18.48 4.05
N LYS A 16 67.41 -18.08 4.67
CA LYS A 16 68.48 -17.30 4.02
C LYS A 16 69.36 -18.09 3.03
N SER A 17 68.94 -19.29 2.59
CA SER A 17 69.67 -20.05 1.58
C SER A 17 68.77 -21.09 0.91
N HIS A 18 68.27 -20.76 -0.29
CA HIS A 18 67.88 -21.77 -1.26
C HIS A 18 68.99 -21.87 -2.31
N SER A 19 70.01 -22.67 -2.01
CA SER A 19 70.78 -23.27 -3.09
C SER A 19 69.90 -24.33 -3.73
N LEU A 20 69.27 -23.98 -4.86
CA LEU A 20 68.74 -24.99 -5.78
C LEU A 20 69.94 -25.81 -6.28
N ARG A 21 70.31 -26.84 -5.53
CA ARG A 21 71.22 -27.89 -5.99
C ARG A 21 70.58 -28.49 -7.24
N LYS A 22 71.29 -28.34 -8.37
CA LYS A 22 71.16 -29.06 -9.65
C LYS A 22 69.97 -30.03 -9.68
N VAL A 23 68.82 -29.54 -10.13
CA VAL A 23 67.75 -30.42 -10.62
C VAL A 23 68.33 -31.12 -11.85
N SER A 24 68.39 -32.45 -11.83
CA SER A 24 68.93 -33.22 -12.94
C SER A 24 68.09 -32.97 -14.19
N SER A 25 68.78 -32.62 -15.29
CA SER A 25 68.21 -32.31 -16.61
C SER A 25 67.53 -33.50 -17.31
N GLY A 26 67.32 -34.62 -16.61
CA GLY A 26 66.78 -35.87 -17.17
C GLY A 26 65.58 -36.45 -16.41
N GLY A 27 65.01 -35.71 -15.45
CA GLY A 27 63.80 -36.17 -14.75
C GLY A 27 62.55 -36.13 -15.63
N SER A 28 61.57 -37.01 -15.35
CA SER A 28 60.25 -37.04 -16.00
C SER A 28 59.59 -35.65 -16.10
N VAL A 29 59.83 -34.79 -15.11
CA VAL A 29 59.39 -33.38 -15.11
C VAL A 29 60.11 -32.51 -16.16
N ALA A 30 61.41 -32.69 -16.38
CA ALA A 30 62.17 -31.98 -17.41
C ALA A 30 61.76 -32.40 -18.83
N ASN A 31 61.48 -33.69 -19.04
CA ASN A 31 60.95 -34.22 -20.31
C ASN A 31 59.47 -33.85 -20.53
N ALA A 32 58.69 -33.63 -19.47
CA ALA A 32 57.33 -33.08 -19.58
C ALA A 32 57.33 -31.57 -19.89
N ILE A 33 58.44 -30.87 -19.66
CA ILE A 33 58.63 -29.43 -19.91
C ILE A 33 59.34 -29.17 -21.26
N SER A 34 60.12 -30.12 -21.79
CA SER A 34 60.87 -29.96 -23.06
C SER A 34 60.01 -29.71 -24.30
N HIS A 35 58.73 -30.11 -24.27
CA HIS A 35 57.76 -29.83 -25.34
C HIS A 35 56.93 -28.57 -25.12
N ARG A 36 57.09 -27.86 -24.00
CA ARG A 36 56.41 -26.58 -23.76
C ARG A 36 57.32 -25.44 -24.19
N GLN A 37 56.84 -24.65 -25.15
CA GLN A 37 57.52 -23.41 -25.53
C GLN A 37 57.73 -22.54 -24.29
N ILE A 38 58.99 -22.29 -23.99
CA ILE A 38 59.42 -21.48 -22.87
C ILE A 38 59.24 -20.01 -23.30
N PRO A 39 58.65 -19.14 -22.47
CA PRO A 39 58.54 -17.72 -22.79
C PRO A 39 59.91 -17.12 -23.06
N SER A 40 60.03 -16.31 -24.11
CA SER A 40 61.27 -15.59 -24.36
C SER A 40 61.55 -14.58 -23.23
N TYR A 41 62.82 -14.45 -22.83
CA TYR A 41 63.27 -13.40 -21.92
C TYR A 41 64.38 -12.57 -22.58
N PRO A 42 64.17 -11.27 -22.85
CA PRO A 42 62.95 -10.48 -22.56
C PRO A 42 61.74 -10.92 -23.43
N PRO A 43 60.49 -10.60 -23.00
CA PRO A 43 59.29 -10.95 -23.77
C PRO A 43 59.33 -10.38 -25.19
N LEU A 44 58.78 -11.11 -26.16
CA LEU A 44 58.66 -10.67 -27.55
C LEU A 44 58.03 -9.27 -27.65
N ARG A 45 58.60 -8.43 -28.51
CA ARG A 45 58.00 -7.16 -28.91
C ARG A 45 56.88 -7.39 -29.92
N ILE A 46 56.00 -6.40 -30.08
CA ILE A 46 54.84 -6.50 -30.97
C ILE A 46 55.24 -6.77 -32.42
N GLU A 47 56.33 -6.17 -32.91
CA GLU A 47 56.78 -6.36 -34.29
C GLU A 47 57.25 -7.81 -34.53
N GLN A 48 57.82 -8.45 -33.49
CA GLN A 48 58.23 -9.84 -33.55
C GLN A 48 57.03 -10.78 -33.53
N ILE A 49 56.02 -10.47 -32.72
CA ILE A 49 54.75 -11.21 -32.69
C ILE A 49 54.05 -11.14 -34.05
N LEU A 50 53.93 -9.94 -34.64
CA LEU A 50 53.31 -9.76 -35.96
C LEU A 50 54.04 -10.54 -37.07
N ARG A 51 55.38 -10.51 -37.09
CA ARG A 51 56.18 -11.30 -38.05
C ARG A 51 55.97 -12.81 -37.89
N LEU A 52 55.83 -13.30 -36.67
CA LEU A 52 55.57 -14.73 -36.43
C LEU A 52 54.18 -15.14 -36.94
N ILE A 53 53.18 -14.26 -36.81
CA ILE A 53 51.83 -14.48 -37.37
C ILE A 53 51.88 -14.48 -38.90
N GLU A 54 52.55 -13.48 -39.51
CA GLU A 54 52.67 -13.39 -40.97
C GLU A 54 53.37 -14.61 -41.59
N ASN A 55 54.34 -15.18 -40.89
CA ASN A 55 55.06 -16.39 -41.31
C ASN A 55 54.31 -17.70 -40.98
N GLY A 56 53.04 -17.63 -40.56
CA GLY A 56 52.23 -18.80 -40.21
C GLY A 56 52.72 -19.56 -38.97
N SER A 57 53.59 -18.95 -38.16
CA SER A 57 54.20 -19.53 -36.96
C SER A 57 53.54 -19.00 -35.68
N SER A 58 52.22 -18.80 -35.70
CA SER A 58 51.45 -18.27 -34.57
C SER A 58 51.52 -19.17 -33.33
N ASP A 59 51.66 -20.48 -33.54
CA ASP A 59 51.86 -21.48 -32.48
C ASP A 59 53.20 -21.33 -31.74
N ALA A 60 54.17 -20.56 -32.25
CA ALA A 60 55.44 -20.25 -31.59
C ALA A 60 55.32 -19.22 -30.46
N ILE A 61 54.18 -18.52 -30.39
CA ILE A 61 53.93 -17.45 -29.44
C ILE A 61 53.29 -18.05 -28.19
N THR A 62 53.96 -17.91 -27.06
CA THR A 62 53.49 -18.45 -25.79
C THR A 62 52.27 -17.70 -25.26
N VAL A 63 51.46 -18.36 -24.42
CA VAL A 63 50.30 -17.73 -23.76
C VAL A 63 50.72 -16.49 -22.94
N LEU A 64 51.92 -16.49 -22.34
CA LEU A 64 52.41 -15.35 -21.57
C LEU A 64 52.74 -14.14 -22.44
N GLU A 65 53.28 -14.36 -23.65
CA GLU A 65 53.53 -13.31 -24.63
C GLU A 65 52.22 -12.71 -25.14
N TRP A 66 51.22 -13.55 -25.43
CA TRP A 66 49.86 -13.10 -25.77
C TRP A 66 49.21 -12.29 -24.64
N LEU A 67 49.31 -12.75 -23.40
CA LEU A 67 48.78 -12.01 -22.24
C LEU A 67 49.49 -10.67 -22.06
N ASN A 68 50.80 -10.61 -22.30
CA ASN A 68 51.57 -9.37 -22.24
C ASN A 68 51.17 -8.39 -23.36
N LEU A 69 50.88 -8.90 -24.56
CA LEU A 69 50.35 -8.12 -25.68
C LEU A 69 48.97 -7.53 -25.31
N PHE A 70 48.04 -8.37 -24.83
CA PHE A 70 46.69 -7.91 -24.51
C PHE A 70 46.65 -6.92 -23.34
N ARG A 71 47.58 -7.01 -22.38
CA ARG A 71 47.63 -6.09 -21.23
C ARG A 71 48.20 -4.70 -21.52
N LYS A 72 48.60 -4.41 -22.76
CA LYS A 72 49.19 -3.13 -23.17
C LYS A 72 48.36 -2.53 -24.28
N GLU A 73 48.26 -1.20 -24.28
CA GLU A 73 47.69 -0.50 -25.43
C GLU A 73 48.65 -0.61 -26.62
N LEU A 74 48.09 -0.78 -27.82
CA LEU A 74 48.88 -0.93 -29.05
C LEU A 74 48.95 0.43 -29.74
N PHE A 75 50.16 0.97 -29.85
CA PHE A 75 50.43 2.24 -30.54
C PHE A 75 51.20 1.96 -31.83
N PHE A 76 50.73 2.55 -32.92
CA PHE A 76 51.34 2.49 -34.25
C PHE A 76 51.52 3.91 -34.77
N GLU A 77 52.49 4.13 -35.65
CA GLU A 77 52.79 5.45 -36.20
C GLU A 77 51.72 5.90 -37.22
N THR A 78 51.11 4.93 -37.91
CA THR A 78 50.04 5.17 -38.87
C THR A 78 48.82 4.28 -38.60
N ASP A 79 47.64 4.76 -38.98
CA ASP A 79 46.39 4.00 -38.84
C ASP A 79 46.41 2.71 -39.67
N ASP A 80 47.00 2.75 -40.88
CA ASP A 80 47.11 1.60 -41.78
C ASP A 80 47.92 0.45 -41.17
N GLU A 81 49.03 0.75 -40.49
CA GLU A 81 49.80 -0.24 -39.73
C GLU A 81 48.98 -0.83 -38.59
N GLY A 82 48.21 0.00 -37.88
CA GLY A 82 47.30 -0.43 -36.84
C GLY A 82 46.22 -1.38 -37.34
N TYR A 83 45.56 -1.06 -38.46
CA TYR A 83 44.55 -1.92 -39.06
C TYR A 83 45.13 -3.26 -39.55
N ARG A 84 46.30 -3.23 -40.19
CA ARG A 84 47.01 -4.44 -40.61
C ARG A 84 47.36 -5.33 -39.41
N ALA A 85 47.92 -4.74 -38.36
CA ALA A 85 48.25 -5.45 -37.13
C ALA A 85 47.01 -6.07 -36.46
N ALA A 86 45.92 -5.32 -36.37
CA ALA A 86 44.65 -5.81 -35.83
C ALA A 86 44.11 -6.99 -36.66
N SER A 87 44.14 -6.91 -37.99
CA SER A 87 43.70 -7.99 -38.88
C SER A 87 44.50 -9.28 -38.66
N LEU A 88 45.83 -9.19 -38.56
CA LEU A 88 46.70 -10.34 -38.31
C LEU A 88 46.42 -10.97 -36.93
N ILE A 89 46.26 -10.15 -35.91
CA ILE A 89 45.93 -10.61 -34.56
C ILE A 89 44.56 -11.31 -34.56
N TRP A 90 43.54 -10.75 -35.23
CA TRP A 90 42.22 -11.36 -35.36
C TRP A 90 42.24 -12.68 -36.12
N GLN A 91 43.08 -12.79 -37.16
CA GLN A 91 43.28 -14.05 -37.86
C GLN A 91 43.85 -15.12 -36.92
N ALA A 92 44.92 -14.79 -36.17
CA ALA A 92 45.48 -15.71 -35.18
C ALA A 92 44.47 -16.11 -34.09
N ILE A 93 43.64 -15.15 -33.64
CA ILE A 93 42.53 -15.40 -32.69
C ILE A 93 41.48 -16.35 -33.29
N SER A 94 41.21 -16.26 -34.60
CA SER A 94 40.21 -17.10 -35.28
C SER A 94 40.66 -18.54 -35.45
N GLU A 95 41.97 -18.77 -35.58
CA GLU A 95 42.57 -20.08 -35.86
C GLU A 95 42.87 -20.87 -34.57
N ASN A 96 43.11 -20.19 -33.45
CA ASN A 96 43.48 -20.82 -32.17
C ASN A 96 42.41 -20.66 -31.09
N GLU A 97 41.68 -21.73 -30.75
CA GLU A 97 40.58 -21.69 -29.76
C GLU A 97 41.03 -21.31 -28.35
N ARG A 98 42.24 -21.70 -27.92
CA ARG A 98 42.73 -21.32 -26.59
C ARG A 98 43.03 -19.82 -26.53
N LEU A 99 43.66 -19.29 -27.58
CA LEU A 99 43.92 -17.87 -27.72
C LEU A 99 42.62 -17.08 -27.80
N SER A 100 41.67 -17.56 -28.61
CA SER A 100 40.35 -16.94 -28.76
C SER A 100 39.60 -16.80 -27.45
N ARG A 101 39.57 -17.88 -26.64
CA ARG A 101 38.96 -17.84 -25.30
C ARG A 101 39.59 -16.76 -24.44
N ILE A 102 40.92 -16.71 -24.38
CA ILE A 102 41.65 -15.73 -23.55
C ILE A 102 41.38 -14.31 -24.04
N ALA A 103 41.56 -14.06 -25.33
CA ALA A 103 41.41 -12.74 -25.94
C ALA A 103 39.98 -12.20 -25.76
N LEU A 104 38.97 -13.01 -26.09
CA LEU A 104 37.57 -12.59 -26.01
C LEU A 104 37.06 -12.52 -24.56
N TYR A 105 37.61 -13.33 -23.66
CA TYR A 105 37.34 -13.18 -22.23
C TYR A 105 37.87 -11.84 -21.70
N LEU A 106 39.13 -11.50 -22.00
CA LEU A 106 39.72 -10.21 -21.62
C LEU A 106 38.99 -9.02 -22.25
N ALA A 107 38.61 -9.13 -23.52
CA ALA A 107 37.84 -8.09 -24.19
C ALA A 107 36.46 -7.90 -23.53
N GLY A 108 35.81 -8.99 -23.10
CA GLY A 108 34.58 -8.93 -22.32
C GLY A 108 34.73 -8.26 -20.95
N LEU A 109 35.87 -8.43 -20.26
CA LEU A 109 36.14 -7.75 -18.99
C LEU A 109 36.25 -6.24 -19.20
N GLN A 110 36.99 -5.82 -20.23
CA GLN A 110 37.16 -4.42 -20.59
C GLN A 110 35.83 -3.77 -21.01
N ILE A 111 35.00 -4.46 -21.81
CA ILE A 111 33.66 -3.97 -22.21
C ILE A 111 32.73 -3.83 -20.99
N ASN A 112 32.84 -4.72 -20.00
CA ASN A 112 32.09 -4.63 -18.74
C ASN A 112 32.57 -3.49 -17.81
N GLY A 113 33.58 -2.71 -18.20
CA GLY A 113 34.14 -1.64 -17.38
C GLY A 113 35.03 -2.12 -16.23
N GLN A 114 35.48 -3.38 -16.26
CA GLN A 114 36.53 -3.84 -15.35
C GLN A 114 37.87 -3.28 -15.85
N ASN A 115 38.75 -2.85 -14.93
CA ASN A 115 40.04 -2.21 -15.22
C ASN A 115 41.10 -3.17 -15.84
N ASP A 116 40.67 -4.14 -16.64
CA ASP A 116 41.54 -5.06 -17.35
C ASP A 116 41.96 -4.45 -18.68
N LYS A 117 43.22 -4.02 -18.76
CA LYS A 117 43.82 -3.52 -19.99
C LYS A 117 43.66 -4.57 -21.09
N PHE A 118 42.78 -4.30 -22.05
CA PHE A 118 42.70 -4.96 -23.35
C PHE A 118 42.76 -3.85 -24.42
N PRO A 119 43.46 -4.05 -25.56
CA PRO A 119 43.76 -2.93 -26.45
C PRO A 119 42.50 -2.38 -27.10
N LYS A 120 42.31 -1.06 -27.08
CA LYS A 120 41.15 -0.39 -27.70
C LYS A 120 41.10 -0.64 -29.19
N LEU A 121 42.25 -0.63 -29.85
CA LEU A 121 42.37 -0.95 -31.28
C LEU A 121 41.71 -2.30 -31.64
N LEU A 122 41.87 -3.32 -30.80
CA LEU A 122 41.25 -4.62 -31.02
C LEU A 122 39.74 -4.59 -30.72
N ILE A 123 39.31 -3.82 -29.72
CA ILE A 123 37.88 -3.62 -29.41
C ILE A 123 37.16 -2.87 -30.54
N ASP A 124 37.82 -1.89 -31.16
CA ASP A 124 37.29 -1.07 -32.24
C ASP A 124 37.23 -1.82 -33.56
N SER A 125 38.16 -2.73 -33.81
CA SER A 125 38.21 -3.55 -35.02
C SER A 125 37.33 -4.83 -34.99
N MET A 126 36.66 -5.15 -33.87
CA MET A 126 35.82 -6.37 -33.75
C MET A 126 34.76 -6.48 -34.85
N SER A 127 34.08 -5.39 -35.20
CA SER A 127 33.03 -5.37 -36.22
C SER A 127 33.58 -5.72 -37.61
N VAL A 128 34.79 -5.24 -37.91
CA VAL A 128 35.51 -5.52 -39.16
C VAL A 128 36.02 -6.95 -39.19
N ALA A 129 36.43 -7.50 -38.05
CA ALA A 129 36.93 -8.87 -37.93
C ALA A 129 35.81 -9.93 -37.94
N LYS A 130 34.56 -9.56 -37.67
CA LYS A 130 33.40 -10.47 -37.58
C LYS A 130 33.28 -11.46 -38.76
N PRO A 131 33.48 -11.08 -40.05
CA PRO A 131 33.36 -12.00 -41.18
C PRO A 131 34.43 -13.11 -41.22
N LEU A 132 35.55 -12.93 -40.51
CA LEU A 132 36.63 -13.91 -40.43
C LEU A 132 36.30 -15.06 -39.45
N LEU A 133 35.33 -14.86 -38.57
CA LEU A 133 35.01 -15.77 -37.47
C LEU A 133 33.85 -16.70 -37.83
N LYS A 134 33.91 -17.95 -37.34
CA LYS A 134 32.89 -18.97 -37.58
C LYS A 134 32.46 -19.66 -36.28
N GLY A 135 31.28 -20.29 -36.29
CA GLY A 135 30.78 -21.09 -35.18
C GLY A 135 30.75 -20.33 -33.85
N ILE A 136 31.33 -20.92 -32.80
CA ILE A 136 31.29 -20.34 -31.45
C ILE A 136 32.02 -18.99 -31.34
N HIS A 137 33.06 -18.77 -32.16
CA HIS A 137 33.82 -17.51 -32.17
C HIS A 137 32.97 -16.35 -32.70
N LEU A 138 32.19 -16.62 -33.76
CA LEU A 138 31.26 -15.65 -34.32
C LEU A 138 30.21 -15.25 -33.28
N ASN A 139 29.69 -16.21 -32.51
CA ASN A 139 28.72 -15.94 -31.45
C ASN A 139 29.32 -15.10 -30.32
N ARG A 140 30.56 -15.43 -29.88
CA ARG A 140 31.28 -14.63 -28.87
C ARG A 140 31.46 -13.18 -29.32
N VAL A 141 31.96 -12.97 -30.55
CA VAL A 141 32.18 -11.61 -31.06
C VAL A 141 30.88 -10.87 -31.34
N SER A 142 29.85 -11.55 -31.84
CA SER A 142 28.53 -10.92 -32.05
C SER A 142 27.91 -10.47 -30.72
N TRP A 143 28.04 -11.26 -29.66
CA TRP A 143 27.62 -10.87 -28.31
C TRP A 143 28.38 -9.64 -27.82
N LEU A 144 29.72 -9.65 -27.91
CA LEU A 144 30.56 -8.53 -27.45
C LEU A 144 30.33 -7.24 -28.25
N ILE A 145 30.14 -7.32 -29.56
CA ILE A 145 29.78 -6.16 -30.41
C ILE A 145 28.45 -5.57 -29.95
N GLY A 146 27.44 -6.41 -29.72
CA GLY A 146 26.13 -5.95 -29.26
C GLY A 146 26.21 -5.27 -27.89
N LEU A 147 26.99 -5.82 -26.95
CA LEU A 147 27.22 -5.18 -25.65
C LEU A 147 27.92 -3.83 -25.78
N LYS A 148 28.95 -3.74 -26.62
CA LYS A 148 29.71 -2.51 -26.83
C LYS A 148 28.86 -1.41 -27.47
N ALA A 149 28.03 -1.77 -28.45
CA ALA A 149 27.17 -0.83 -29.16
C ALA A 149 25.88 -0.50 -28.40
N GLU A 150 25.68 -1.05 -27.20
CA GLU A 150 24.43 -0.96 -26.42
C GLU A 150 23.19 -1.48 -27.20
N GLU A 151 23.42 -2.34 -28.19
CA GLU A 151 22.38 -2.98 -29.01
C GLU A 151 21.84 -4.24 -28.32
N TYR A 152 21.28 -4.08 -27.13
CA TYR A 152 20.83 -5.21 -26.29
C TYR A 152 19.80 -6.11 -26.99
N LYS A 153 19.00 -5.57 -27.90
CA LYS A 153 18.07 -6.35 -28.73
C LYS A 153 18.79 -7.41 -29.59
N ALA A 154 19.94 -7.05 -30.17
CA ALA A 154 20.75 -7.99 -30.94
C ALA A 154 21.31 -9.12 -30.06
N CYS A 155 21.75 -8.78 -28.84
CA CYS A 155 22.19 -9.77 -27.84
C CYS A 155 21.05 -10.73 -27.47
N VAL A 156 19.84 -10.22 -27.25
CA VAL A 156 18.67 -11.04 -26.93
C VAL A 156 18.27 -11.94 -28.11
N ASN A 157 18.33 -11.44 -29.35
CA ASN A 157 18.12 -12.28 -30.54
C ASN A 157 19.10 -13.45 -30.59
N LEU A 158 20.38 -13.19 -30.33
CA LEU A 158 21.39 -14.23 -30.30
C LEU A 158 21.12 -15.25 -29.18
N ALA A 159 20.68 -14.81 -28.00
CA ALA A 159 20.29 -15.70 -26.91
C ALA A 159 19.15 -16.66 -27.34
N PHE A 160 18.15 -16.12 -28.03
CA PHE A 160 17.03 -16.89 -28.56
C PHE A 160 17.49 -17.93 -29.59
N GLU A 161 18.34 -17.55 -30.54
CA GLU A 161 18.94 -18.47 -31.53
C GLU A 161 19.74 -19.60 -30.87
N LEU A 162 20.45 -19.28 -29.78
CA LEU A 162 21.20 -20.25 -28.97
C LEU A 162 20.31 -21.08 -28.02
N LYS A 163 18.99 -20.86 -28.01
CA LYS A 163 18.01 -21.52 -27.15
C LYS A 163 18.33 -21.40 -25.65
N CYS A 164 19.00 -20.33 -25.26
CA CYS A 164 19.33 -20.03 -23.86
C CYS A 164 18.79 -18.65 -23.47
N VAL A 165 18.79 -18.34 -22.17
CA VAL A 165 18.35 -17.03 -21.67
C VAL A 165 19.54 -16.06 -21.67
N PRO A 166 19.33 -14.74 -21.83
CA PRO A 166 20.43 -13.76 -21.93
C PRO A 166 21.46 -13.85 -20.78
N THR A 167 21.02 -14.14 -19.56
CA THR A 167 21.90 -14.28 -18.39
C THR A 167 22.84 -15.48 -18.45
N ASP A 168 22.47 -16.52 -19.21
CA ASP A 168 23.25 -17.75 -19.34
C ASP A 168 24.16 -17.73 -20.57
N VAL A 169 23.97 -16.77 -21.49
CA VAL A 169 24.79 -16.63 -22.69
C VAL A 169 26.28 -16.52 -22.37
N PRO A 170 26.75 -15.68 -21.42
CA PRO A 170 28.17 -15.57 -21.13
C PRO A 170 28.78 -16.91 -20.71
N LYS A 171 28.06 -17.70 -19.90
CA LYS A 171 28.51 -19.04 -19.48
C LYS A 171 28.57 -19.99 -20.68
N SER A 172 27.54 -19.99 -21.54
CA SER A 172 27.52 -20.84 -22.74
C SER A 172 28.64 -20.50 -23.74
N LEU A 173 29.07 -19.24 -23.77
CA LEU A 173 30.11 -18.74 -24.67
C LEU A 173 31.51 -18.68 -24.04
N ASN A 174 31.68 -19.10 -22.77
CA ASN A 174 32.92 -18.95 -21.99
C ASN A 174 33.42 -17.48 -21.90
N LEU A 175 32.49 -16.56 -21.71
CA LEU A 175 32.73 -15.13 -21.52
C LEU A 175 32.54 -14.72 -20.05
N PRO A 176 33.10 -13.59 -19.61
CA PRO A 176 32.89 -13.09 -18.26
C PRO A 176 31.42 -12.76 -18.01
N LEU A 177 30.99 -12.94 -16.76
CA LEU A 177 29.63 -12.57 -16.36
C LEU A 177 29.40 -11.07 -16.55
N VAL A 178 28.29 -10.76 -17.21
CA VAL A 178 27.87 -9.39 -17.52
C VAL A 178 27.02 -8.88 -16.36
N THR A 179 27.55 -7.94 -15.58
CA THR A 179 26.85 -7.36 -14.42
C THR A 179 26.38 -5.94 -14.68
N SER A 180 27.14 -5.13 -15.42
CA SER A 180 26.88 -3.71 -15.64
C SER A 180 25.63 -3.45 -16.48
N CYS A 181 25.46 -4.15 -17.61
CA CYS A 181 24.31 -4.00 -18.51
C CYS A 181 23.28 -5.14 -18.38
N ARG A 182 23.28 -5.86 -17.25
CA ARG A 182 22.34 -6.95 -16.98
C ARG A 182 20.88 -6.46 -17.05
N ARG A 183 20.61 -5.32 -16.43
CA ARG A 183 19.28 -4.71 -16.39
C ARG A 183 18.77 -4.36 -17.80
N ASP A 184 19.63 -3.80 -18.64
CA ASP A 184 19.26 -3.40 -20.00
C ASP A 184 19.02 -4.60 -20.91
N LEU A 185 19.81 -5.68 -20.76
CA LEU A 185 19.57 -6.97 -21.43
C LEU A 185 18.22 -7.57 -21.03
N GLN A 186 17.83 -7.48 -19.75
CA GLN A 186 16.54 -7.95 -19.27
C GLN A 186 15.39 -7.11 -19.82
N ASN A 187 15.53 -5.77 -19.81
CA ASN A 187 14.52 -4.87 -20.37
C ASN A 187 14.36 -5.06 -21.89
N ALA A 188 15.43 -5.42 -22.60
CA ALA A 188 15.38 -5.73 -24.03
C ALA A 188 14.51 -6.97 -24.37
N LEU A 189 14.24 -7.88 -23.41
CA LEU A 189 13.30 -8.99 -23.61
C LEU A 189 11.90 -8.52 -24.01
N LEU A 190 11.48 -7.35 -23.52
CA LEU A 190 10.16 -6.78 -23.81
C LEU A 190 9.97 -6.42 -25.29
N SER A 191 11.05 -6.38 -26.07
CA SER A 191 11.01 -6.18 -27.52
C SER A 191 10.46 -7.38 -28.29
N PHE A 192 10.54 -8.59 -27.71
CA PHE A 192 9.94 -9.82 -28.27
C PHE A 192 8.45 -9.94 -27.95
N VAL A 193 7.98 -9.21 -26.93
CA VAL A 193 6.60 -9.26 -26.47
C VAL A 193 5.67 -8.55 -27.47
N THR A 194 4.97 -9.35 -28.27
CA THR A 194 4.02 -8.93 -29.32
C THR A 194 2.64 -9.58 -29.12
N ALA A 195 1.62 -9.13 -29.85
CA ALA A 195 0.26 -9.64 -29.71
C ALA A 195 0.08 -11.10 -30.21
N ASN A 196 0.97 -11.60 -31.07
CA ASN A 196 0.87 -12.94 -31.65
C ASN A 196 2.17 -13.72 -31.37
N LEU A 197 2.38 -14.10 -30.11
CA LEU A 197 3.54 -14.93 -29.74
C LEU A 197 3.28 -16.40 -30.04
N GLY A 198 4.24 -17.05 -30.69
CA GLY A 198 4.27 -18.51 -30.78
C GLY A 198 4.53 -19.14 -29.40
N ALA A 199 4.07 -20.38 -29.20
CA ALA A 199 4.22 -21.09 -27.93
C ALA A 199 5.70 -21.21 -27.49
N GLU A 200 6.62 -21.52 -28.42
CA GLU A 200 8.05 -21.63 -28.14
C GLU A 200 8.65 -20.31 -27.62
N THR A 201 8.32 -19.19 -28.27
CA THR A 201 8.80 -17.86 -27.86
C THR A 201 8.24 -17.47 -26.50
N ARG A 202 6.97 -17.77 -26.22
CA ARG A 202 6.34 -17.52 -24.93
C ARG A 202 7.02 -18.30 -23.80
N THR A 203 7.20 -19.61 -23.97
CA THR A 203 7.86 -20.46 -22.96
C THR A 203 9.31 -20.04 -22.74
N TRP A 204 10.00 -19.59 -23.79
CA TRP A 204 11.35 -19.05 -23.66
C TRP A 204 11.36 -17.72 -22.88
N LEU A 205 10.41 -16.82 -23.13
CA LEU A 205 10.27 -15.56 -22.39
C LEU A 205 9.94 -15.78 -20.91
N GLU A 206 9.01 -16.68 -20.58
CA GLU A 206 8.66 -17.01 -19.19
C GLU A 206 9.89 -17.54 -18.43
N ARG A 207 10.71 -18.38 -19.08
CA ARG A 207 12.00 -18.87 -18.53
C ARG A 207 13.03 -17.76 -18.37
N ALA A 208 13.07 -16.79 -19.28
CA ALA A 208 13.96 -15.65 -19.19
C ALA A 208 13.55 -14.72 -18.03
N PHE A 209 12.26 -14.43 -17.90
CA PHE A 209 11.71 -13.62 -16.82
C PHE A 209 11.94 -14.26 -15.45
N SER A 210 11.84 -15.60 -15.32
CA SER A 210 12.09 -16.30 -14.06
C SER A 210 13.55 -16.24 -13.57
N LYS A 211 14.50 -15.80 -14.40
CA LYS A 211 15.92 -15.59 -14.03
C LYS A 211 16.22 -14.14 -13.64
N SER A 212 15.23 -13.27 -13.70
CA SER A 212 15.34 -11.87 -13.29
C SER A 212 15.53 -11.76 -11.78
N THR A 213 16.29 -10.76 -11.36
CA THR A 213 16.26 -10.31 -9.96
C THR A 213 14.91 -9.68 -9.63
N ARG A 214 14.61 -9.52 -8.34
CA ARG A 214 13.35 -8.91 -7.89
C ARG A 214 13.10 -7.52 -8.49
N LEU A 215 14.12 -6.66 -8.55
CA LEU A 215 14.03 -5.32 -9.16
C LEU A 215 13.78 -5.38 -10.67
N GLU A 216 14.49 -6.24 -11.39
CA GLU A 216 14.29 -6.46 -12.83
C GLU A 216 12.88 -6.98 -13.11
N MET A 217 12.38 -7.88 -12.26
CA MET A 217 11.05 -8.46 -12.38
C MET A 217 9.93 -7.42 -12.23
N ILE A 218 10.06 -6.49 -11.27
CA ILE A 218 9.15 -5.36 -11.10
C ILE A 218 9.08 -4.52 -12.37
N GLU A 219 10.23 -4.16 -12.94
CA GLU A 219 10.31 -3.34 -14.16
C GLU A 219 9.69 -4.04 -15.38
N ILE A 220 9.95 -5.33 -15.53
CA ILE A 220 9.37 -6.16 -16.58
C ILE A 220 7.86 -6.20 -16.45
N VAL A 221 7.33 -6.46 -15.25
CA VAL A 221 5.89 -6.53 -15.00
C VAL A 221 5.23 -5.17 -15.24
N ASP A 222 5.79 -4.09 -14.71
CA ASP A 222 5.26 -2.74 -14.93
C ASP A 222 5.22 -2.40 -16.43
N SER A 223 6.30 -2.71 -17.16
CA SER A 223 6.37 -2.43 -18.60
C SER A 223 5.45 -3.34 -19.42
N LEU A 224 5.26 -4.59 -19.01
CA LEU A 224 4.35 -5.53 -19.65
C LEU A 224 2.90 -5.07 -19.51
N LEU A 225 2.50 -4.63 -18.31
CA LEU A 225 1.13 -4.20 -18.00
C LEU A 225 0.76 -2.84 -18.62
N VAL A 226 1.73 -2.07 -19.09
CA VAL A 226 1.48 -0.87 -19.93
C VAL A 226 0.98 -1.27 -21.33
N LYS A 227 1.36 -2.46 -21.83
CA LYS A 227 0.95 -2.91 -23.17
C LYS A 227 -0.56 -3.21 -23.25
N LYS A 228 -1.05 -3.45 -24.47
CA LYS A 228 -2.46 -3.80 -24.73
C LYS A 228 -2.82 -5.11 -24.03
N GLU A 229 -4.10 -5.25 -23.67
CA GLU A 229 -4.64 -6.42 -22.97
C GLU A 229 -4.38 -7.74 -23.69
N SER A 230 -4.55 -7.76 -25.02
CA SER A 230 -4.25 -8.92 -25.86
C SER A 230 -2.80 -9.42 -25.75
N VAL A 231 -1.88 -8.59 -25.26
CA VAL A 231 -0.45 -8.91 -25.14
C VAL A 231 -0.14 -9.47 -23.75
N PHE A 232 -0.54 -8.79 -22.68
CA PHE A 232 -0.23 -9.26 -21.33
C PHE A 232 -1.10 -10.44 -20.90
N SER A 233 -2.31 -10.60 -21.48
CA SER A 233 -3.19 -11.73 -21.18
C SER A 233 -2.54 -13.08 -21.49
N GLN A 234 -1.62 -13.10 -22.46
CA GLN A 234 -0.80 -14.25 -22.80
C GLN A 234 0.17 -14.65 -21.68
N PHE A 235 0.39 -13.82 -20.66
CA PHE A 235 1.28 -14.12 -19.55
C PHE A 235 0.54 -14.26 -18.22
N LEU A 236 -0.80 -14.36 -18.21
CA LEU A 236 -1.59 -14.37 -16.98
C LEU A 236 -1.18 -15.47 -16.00
N ASN A 237 -0.89 -16.68 -16.47
CA ASN A 237 -0.46 -17.78 -15.59
C ASN A 237 0.83 -17.42 -14.82
N TRP A 238 1.84 -16.92 -15.54
CA TRP A 238 3.10 -16.47 -14.95
C TRP A 238 2.89 -15.24 -14.04
N LEU A 239 2.05 -14.29 -14.46
CA LEU A 239 1.69 -13.13 -13.65
C LEU A 239 0.96 -13.54 -12.37
N THR A 240 0.12 -14.57 -12.39
CA THR A 240 -0.52 -15.11 -11.19
C THR A 240 0.52 -15.72 -10.25
N GLU A 241 1.44 -16.54 -10.76
CA GLU A 241 2.50 -17.12 -9.94
C GLU A 241 3.36 -16.05 -9.25
N VAL A 242 3.68 -14.96 -9.94
CA VAL A 242 4.65 -13.95 -9.49
C VAL A 242 4.02 -12.74 -8.80
N CYS A 243 2.82 -12.34 -9.22
CA CYS A 243 2.18 -11.10 -8.78
C CYS A 243 0.89 -11.33 -7.98
N HIS A 244 0.38 -12.57 -7.84
CA HIS A 244 -0.79 -12.80 -6.99
C HIS A 244 -0.40 -12.61 -5.50
N PRO A 245 -1.22 -11.93 -4.67
CA PRO A 245 -0.88 -11.67 -3.26
C PRO A 245 -0.69 -12.93 -2.41
N GLU A 246 -1.33 -14.04 -2.79
CA GLU A 246 -1.24 -15.32 -2.05
C GLU A 246 -0.03 -16.18 -2.47
N SER A 247 0.72 -15.76 -3.49
CA SER A 247 1.92 -16.48 -3.91
C SER A 247 3.06 -16.29 -2.90
N ALA A 248 3.78 -17.38 -2.59
CA ALA A 248 4.78 -17.41 -1.52
C ALA A 248 5.94 -16.40 -1.67
N ASP A 249 6.26 -15.97 -2.90
CA ASP A 249 7.29 -14.96 -3.21
C ASP A 249 6.74 -13.87 -4.15
N THR A 250 5.62 -13.26 -3.74
CA THR A 250 4.94 -12.25 -4.55
C THR A 250 5.68 -10.92 -4.60
N ILE A 251 5.67 -10.27 -5.77
CA ILE A 251 6.13 -8.88 -5.95
C ILE A 251 4.99 -7.85 -5.94
N TRP A 252 3.77 -8.27 -5.62
CA TRP A 252 2.55 -7.44 -5.63
C TRP A 252 2.72 -6.08 -4.93
N PHE A 253 3.42 -6.08 -3.80
CA PHE A 253 3.57 -4.89 -2.95
C PHE A 253 4.60 -3.89 -3.49
N GLU A 254 5.44 -4.31 -4.44
CA GLU A 254 6.58 -3.55 -4.95
C GLU A 254 6.35 -3.00 -6.37
N ILE A 255 5.42 -3.59 -7.12
CA ILE A 255 5.02 -3.08 -8.44
C ILE A 255 4.25 -1.76 -8.34
N SER A 256 4.26 -0.97 -9.42
CA SER A 256 3.63 0.34 -9.44
C SER A 256 2.12 0.27 -9.17
N GLU A 257 1.56 1.36 -8.62
CA GLU A 257 0.13 1.44 -8.32
C GLU A 257 -0.74 1.22 -9.55
N LYS A 258 -0.33 1.75 -10.71
CA LYS A 258 -1.04 1.57 -11.98
C LYS A 258 -1.11 0.09 -12.38
N SER A 259 0.00 -0.63 -12.24
CA SER A 259 0.08 -2.06 -12.52
C SER A 259 -0.75 -2.89 -11.55
N ARG A 260 -0.72 -2.57 -10.25
CA ARG A 260 -1.62 -3.19 -9.26
C ARG A 260 -3.08 -3.01 -9.62
N GLN A 261 -3.52 -1.80 -9.97
CA GLN A 261 -4.91 -1.54 -10.32
C GLN A 261 -5.35 -2.37 -11.54
N ARG A 262 -4.47 -2.51 -12.53
CA ARG A 262 -4.74 -3.32 -13.72
C ARG A 262 -4.78 -4.81 -13.42
N LEU A 263 -3.90 -5.31 -12.57
CA LEU A 263 -3.95 -6.71 -12.13
C LEU A 263 -5.12 -6.98 -11.17
N LYS A 264 -5.59 -5.99 -10.39
CA LYS A 264 -6.77 -6.13 -9.53
C LYS A 264 -8.03 -6.47 -10.32
N SER A 265 -8.24 -5.86 -11.48
CA SER A 265 -9.37 -6.20 -12.36
C SER A 265 -9.23 -7.60 -12.95
N GLU A 266 -8.02 -7.98 -13.36
CA GLU A 266 -7.76 -9.28 -14.00
C GLU A 266 -7.82 -10.45 -13.02
N PHE A 267 -7.21 -10.30 -11.85
CA PHE A 267 -7.21 -11.30 -10.78
C PHE A 267 -8.50 -11.27 -9.94
N GLN A 268 -9.42 -10.34 -10.23
CA GLN A 268 -10.64 -10.11 -9.45
C GLN A 268 -10.35 -9.89 -7.95
N LEU A 269 -9.17 -9.33 -7.64
CA LEU A 269 -8.68 -9.09 -6.29
C LEU A 269 -9.25 -7.78 -5.75
N GLY A 270 -10.54 -7.79 -5.48
CA GLY A 270 -11.12 -6.86 -4.53
C GLY A 270 -10.63 -7.23 -3.14
N SER A 271 -10.23 -6.24 -2.33
CA SER A 271 -9.81 -6.28 -0.92
C SER A 271 -10.52 -7.34 -0.05
N PHE A 272 -11.72 -7.73 -0.44
CA PHE A 272 -12.63 -8.68 0.16
C PHE A 272 -12.07 -10.09 0.49
N LEU A 273 -11.14 -10.67 -0.28
CA LEU A 273 -10.60 -12.01 0.05
C LEU A 273 -9.95 -12.04 1.43
N VAL A 274 -9.24 -10.96 1.79
CA VAL A 274 -8.65 -10.78 3.12
C VAL A 274 -9.73 -10.81 4.21
N PHE A 275 -10.92 -10.23 3.95
CA PHE A 275 -12.02 -10.30 4.90
C PHE A 275 -12.59 -11.72 5.04
N GLN A 276 -12.72 -12.45 3.93
CA GLN A 276 -13.15 -13.86 3.98
C GLN A 276 -12.17 -14.70 4.79
N SER A 277 -10.87 -14.64 4.48
CA SER A 277 -9.85 -15.38 5.20
C SER A 277 -9.74 -14.97 6.67
N PHE A 278 -9.90 -13.69 6.98
CA PHE A 278 -9.96 -13.20 8.36
C PHE A 278 -11.13 -13.83 9.13
N VAL A 279 -12.32 -13.90 8.52
CA VAL A 279 -13.48 -14.54 9.16
C VAL A 279 -13.30 -16.04 9.32
N ASP A 280 -12.66 -16.72 8.37
CA ASP A 280 -12.37 -18.15 8.50
C ASP A 280 -11.38 -18.41 9.66
N ILE A 281 -10.33 -17.59 9.79
CA ILE A 281 -9.40 -17.64 10.94
C ILE A 281 -10.13 -17.37 12.26
N LEU A 282 -11.03 -16.38 12.29
CA LEU A 282 -11.86 -16.09 13.46
C LEU A 282 -12.72 -17.29 13.87
N ILE A 283 -13.32 -17.99 12.90
CA ILE A 283 -14.17 -19.15 13.15
C ILE A 283 -13.36 -20.33 13.71
N GLU A 284 -12.13 -20.52 13.19
CA GLU A 284 -11.25 -21.62 13.60
C GLU A 284 -10.62 -21.39 14.98
N ASN A 285 -10.32 -20.15 15.34
CA ASN A 285 -9.49 -19.79 16.49
C ASN A 285 -10.22 -18.93 17.55
N ALA A 286 -11.55 -18.92 17.55
CA ALA A 286 -12.31 -18.22 18.58
C ALA A 286 -11.98 -18.77 19.99
N PRO A 287 -11.85 -17.92 21.01
CA PRO A 287 -11.49 -18.34 22.37
C PRO A 287 -12.53 -19.27 23.01
N GLU A 288 -13.81 -19.06 22.67
CA GLU A 288 -14.90 -19.98 22.96
C GLU A 288 -15.34 -20.68 21.67
N LYS A 289 -15.73 -21.96 21.77
CA LYS A 289 -16.24 -22.71 20.61
C LYS A 289 -17.55 -22.08 20.14
N LEU A 290 -17.47 -21.31 19.06
CA LEU A 290 -18.64 -20.74 18.40
C LEU A 290 -19.63 -21.85 17.99
N GLU A 291 -20.90 -21.62 18.26
CA GLU A 291 -21.95 -22.52 17.81
C GLU A 291 -22.14 -22.44 16.28
N GLU A 292 -22.69 -23.50 15.67
CA GLU A 292 -22.91 -23.52 14.21
C GLU A 292 -23.84 -22.40 13.71
N HIS A 293 -24.73 -21.88 14.57
CA HIS A 293 -25.56 -20.74 14.20
C HIS A 293 -24.75 -19.43 14.15
N GLU A 294 -23.75 -19.25 15.01
CA GLU A 294 -22.85 -18.09 15.04
C GLU A 294 -21.88 -18.12 13.85
N LYS A 295 -21.29 -19.29 13.55
CA LYS A 295 -20.46 -19.49 12.36
C LYS A 295 -21.22 -19.19 11.07
N ARG A 296 -22.47 -19.65 10.96
CA ARG A 296 -23.35 -19.32 9.83
C ARG A 296 -23.62 -17.83 9.74
N THR A 297 -23.81 -17.16 10.88
CA THR A 297 -24.02 -15.71 10.94
C THR A 297 -22.77 -14.95 10.46
N LEU A 298 -21.58 -15.35 10.87
CA LEU A 298 -20.31 -14.78 10.39
C LEU A 298 -20.13 -14.96 8.87
N ARG A 299 -20.31 -16.17 8.36
CA ARG A 299 -20.25 -16.46 6.92
C ARG A 299 -21.31 -15.68 6.11
N SER A 300 -22.48 -15.43 6.70
CA SER A 300 -23.52 -14.62 6.06
C SER A 300 -23.11 -13.15 5.88
N ARG A 301 -22.27 -12.62 6.78
CA ARG A 301 -21.73 -11.24 6.68
C ARG A 301 -20.72 -11.14 5.54
N VAL A 302 -19.81 -12.12 5.45
CA VAL A 302 -18.91 -12.27 4.29
C VAL A 302 -19.74 -12.30 3.01
N SER A 303 -20.67 -13.24 2.91
CA SER A 303 -21.47 -13.41 1.70
C SER A 303 -22.27 -12.16 1.31
N PHE A 304 -22.75 -11.37 2.28
CA PHE A 304 -23.42 -10.10 1.99
C PHE A 304 -22.45 -9.06 1.42
N TRP A 305 -21.32 -8.84 2.08
CA TRP A 305 -20.34 -7.83 1.68
C TRP A 305 -19.61 -8.18 0.38
N SER A 306 -19.58 -9.46 -0.02
CA SER A 306 -19.02 -9.85 -1.32
C SER A 306 -19.80 -9.26 -2.51
N ASN A 307 -21.09 -8.95 -2.32
CA ASN A 307 -21.89 -8.26 -3.33
C ASN A 307 -21.52 -6.77 -3.48
N TYR A 308 -20.69 -6.22 -2.60
CA TYR A 308 -20.22 -4.84 -2.60
C TYR A 308 -18.69 -4.74 -2.67
N SER A 309 -18.00 -5.84 -2.97
CA SER A 309 -16.54 -5.94 -2.88
C SER A 309 -15.78 -4.91 -3.71
N GLU A 310 -16.31 -4.52 -4.88
CA GLU A 310 -15.71 -3.51 -5.76
C GLU A 310 -15.83 -2.09 -5.19
N LYS A 311 -16.76 -1.87 -4.26
CA LYS A 311 -17.01 -0.57 -3.64
C LYS A 311 -16.17 -0.34 -2.39
N ILE A 312 -15.43 -1.36 -1.94
CA ILE A 312 -14.59 -1.31 -0.74
C ILE A 312 -13.19 -0.82 -1.12
N GLY A 313 -12.85 0.38 -0.64
CA GLY A 313 -11.52 0.98 -0.80
C GLY A 313 -10.52 0.36 0.19
N GLN A 314 -10.42 0.96 1.38
CA GLN A 314 -9.58 0.47 2.48
C GLN A 314 -10.37 -0.43 3.43
N MET A 315 -9.65 -1.37 4.04
CA MET A 315 -10.19 -2.21 5.11
C MET A 315 -9.26 -2.19 6.31
N LYS A 316 -9.86 -2.28 7.50
CA LYS A 316 -9.11 -2.37 8.74
C LYS A 316 -9.83 -3.27 9.74
N PHE A 317 -9.06 -3.97 10.55
CA PHE A 317 -9.59 -4.88 11.57
C PHE A 317 -9.27 -4.37 12.97
N ILE A 318 -10.21 -4.52 13.89
CA ILE A 318 -9.94 -4.40 15.33
C ILE A 318 -10.15 -5.78 15.92
N ILE A 319 -9.11 -6.29 16.57
CA ILE A 319 -9.08 -7.63 17.11
C ILE A 319 -8.88 -7.51 18.61
N PRO A 320 -9.75 -8.11 19.43
CA PRO A 320 -9.51 -8.14 20.86
C PRO A 320 -8.24 -8.93 21.18
N ALA A 321 -7.38 -8.38 22.05
CA ALA A 321 -6.07 -8.95 22.32
C ALA A 321 -6.12 -10.36 22.93
N ASN A 322 -7.19 -10.68 23.66
CA ASN A 322 -7.45 -11.97 24.29
C ASN A 322 -7.89 -13.08 23.31
N TRP A 323 -8.13 -12.77 22.04
CA TRP A 323 -8.37 -13.79 21.01
C TRP A 323 -7.06 -14.42 20.51
N HIS A 324 -5.89 -13.87 20.88
CA HIS A 324 -4.57 -14.43 20.57
C HIS A 324 -4.30 -14.75 19.08
N LEU A 325 -4.97 -14.05 18.15
CA LEU A 325 -4.89 -14.31 16.70
C LEU A 325 -3.64 -13.72 16.02
N GLU A 326 -2.80 -13.01 16.77
CA GLU A 326 -1.71 -12.22 16.19
C GLU A 326 -0.69 -13.08 15.42
N SER A 327 -0.37 -14.28 15.92
CA SER A 327 0.55 -15.20 15.25
C SER A 327 0.00 -15.72 13.92
N GLU A 328 -1.29 -16.11 13.91
CA GLU A 328 -1.96 -16.62 12.71
C GLU A 328 -2.10 -15.53 11.63
N LEU A 329 -2.38 -14.30 12.05
CA LEU A 329 -2.55 -13.18 11.13
C LEU A 329 -1.23 -12.67 10.59
N LYS A 330 -0.17 -12.58 11.41
CA LYS A 330 1.18 -12.22 10.95
C LYS A 330 1.77 -13.27 10.01
N GLY A 331 1.47 -14.55 10.23
CA GLY A 331 1.95 -15.65 9.39
C GLY A 331 1.28 -15.71 8.01
N ARG A 332 0.02 -15.26 7.89
CA ARG A 332 -0.76 -15.33 6.64
C ARG A 332 -0.91 -13.99 5.92
N PHE A 333 -0.82 -12.85 6.62
CA PHE A 333 -1.10 -11.52 6.05
C PHE A 333 -0.14 -10.47 6.61
N ALA A 334 1.06 -10.36 6.02
CA ALA A 334 2.10 -9.43 6.46
C ALA A 334 1.69 -7.94 6.42
N GLU A 335 0.71 -7.57 5.58
CA GLU A 335 0.22 -6.20 5.41
C GLU A 335 -1.21 -5.97 5.91
N LEU A 336 -1.78 -6.88 6.70
CA LEU A 336 -3.11 -6.67 7.28
C LEU A 336 -3.11 -5.41 8.15
N ASP A 337 -3.91 -4.40 7.82
CA ASP A 337 -4.13 -3.26 8.72
C ASP A 337 -5.07 -3.72 9.84
N TYR A 338 -4.49 -4.07 10.99
CA TYR A 338 -5.23 -4.42 12.18
C TYR A 338 -4.70 -3.70 13.42
N VAL A 339 -5.59 -3.57 14.41
CA VAL A 339 -5.27 -3.06 15.74
C VAL A 339 -5.64 -4.12 16.76
N LEU A 340 -4.69 -4.46 17.63
CA LEU A 340 -4.97 -5.23 18.84
C LEU A 340 -5.57 -4.29 19.88
N SER A 341 -6.80 -4.58 20.30
CA SER A 341 -7.56 -3.76 21.23
C SER A 341 -7.57 -4.42 22.61
N HIS A 342 -7.15 -3.67 23.63
CA HIS A 342 -7.24 -4.03 25.05
C HIS A 342 -8.45 -3.36 25.70
N ASP A 343 -9.60 -3.41 25.01
CA ASP A 343 -10.82 -2.75 25.48
C ASP A 343 -11.38 -3.53 26.68
N ASN A 344 -11.16 -3.00 27.88
CA ASN A 344 -11.59 -3.63 29.14
C ASN A 344 -13.09 -3.41 29.43
N GLU A 345 -13.83 -2.72 28.56
CA GLU A 345 -15.26 -2.49 28.74
C GLU A 345 -16.11 -3.72 28.37
N ARG A 346 -17.30 -3.83 28.98
CA ARG A 346 -18.28 -4.90 28.73
C ARG A 346 -18.65 -4.92 27.23
N ASP A 347 -18.52 -6.08 26.58
CA ASP A 347 -18.69 -6.25 25.12
C ASP A 347 -17.69 -5.47 24.22
N GLY A 348 -16.57 -4.99 24.78
CA GLY A 348 -15.42 -4.45 24.03
C GLY A 348 -14.57 -5.53 23.34
N ASP A 349 -14.80 -6.78 23.72
CA ASP A 349 -14.12 -7.99 23.26
C ASP A 349 -14.76 -8.63 22.02
N ASN A 350 -15.18 -7.79 21.06
CA ASN A 350 -15.75 -8.29 19.81
C ASN A 350 -14.87 -7.87 18.62
N PRO A 351 -14.45 -8.79 17.74
CA PRO A 351 -13.78 -8.46 16.50
C PRO A 351 -14.65 -7.53 15.62
N VAL A 352 -13.99 -6.56 15.00
CA VAL A 352 -14.62 -5.52 14.19
C VAL A 352 -13.93 -5.43 12.84
N CYS A 353 -14.71 -5.27 11.78
CA CYS A 353 -14.19 -4.94 10.46
C CYS A 353 -14.69 -3.55 10.04
N LEU A 354 -13.78 -2.75 9.48
CA LEU A 354 -14.06 -1.44 8.94
C LEU A 354 -13.92 -1.49 7.43
N PHE A 355 -14.95 -1.03 6.72
CA PHE A 355 -14.97 -0.87 5.27
C PHE A 355 -15.04 0.61 4.93
N GLU A 356 -14.07 1.11 4.17
CA GLU A 356 -14.19 2.40 3.52
C GLU A 356 -14.99 2.23 2.23
N LEU A 357 -16.18 2.83 2.18
CA LEU A 357 -16.99 2.98 0.97
C LEU A 357 -16.90 4.43 0.49
N GLU A 358 -17.32 4.69 -0.75
CA GLU A 358 -17.21 6.01 -1.38
C GLU A 358 -17.76 7.15 -0.50
N LYS A 359 -18.99 7.00 0.02
CA LYS A 359 -19.69 8.05 0.79
C LYS A 359 -19.63 7.85 2.31
N VAL A 360 -19.38 6.61 2.77
CA VAL A 360 -19.46 6.25 4.19
C VAL A 360 -18.36 5.28 4.60
N ILE A 361 -18.04 5.25 5.88
CA ILE A 361 -17.23 4.21 6.50
C ILE A 361 -18.20 3.31 7.26
N ALA A 362 -18.28 2.03 6.86
CA ALA A 362 -19.11 1.04 7.51
C ALA A 362 -18.27 0.25 8.51
N ILE A 363 -18.65 0.30 9.79
CA ILE A 363 -17.98 -0.44 10.86
C ILE A 363 -18.90 -1.56 11.32
N VAL A 364 -18.44 -2.80 11.15
CA VAL A 364 -19.21 -4.02 11.36
C VAL A 364 -18.64 -4.76 12.56
N VAL A 365 -19.40 -4.82 13.65
CA VAL A 365 -19.06 -5.64 14.83
C VAL A 365 -19.47 -7.08 14.53
N LEU A 366 -18.51 -8.00 14.47
CA LEU A 366 -18.68 -9.34 13.90
C LEU A 366 -19.38 -10.35 14.83
N THR A 367 -19.28 -10.15 16.14
CA THR A 367 -19.85 -11.06 17.15
C THR A 367 -20.59 -10.28 18.25
N GLY A 368 -21.22 -11.00 19.17
CA GLY A 368 -21.89 -10.43 20.34
C GLY A 368 -23.41 -10.31 20.19
N ARG A 369 -24.10 -10.32 21.34
CA ARG A 369 -25.57 -10.34 21.45
C ARG A 369 -26.24 -9.11 20.82
N ALA A 370 -25.56 -7.97 20.88
CA ALA A 370 -26.00 -6.71 20.29
C ALA A 370 -25.13 -6.30 19.09
N SER A 371 -24.67 -7.26 18.28
CA SER A 371 -23.81 -6.98 17.13
C SER A 371 -24.46 -6.01 16.14
N GLU A 372 -23.68 -5.04 15.68
CA GLU A 372 -24.18 -3.88 14.95
C GLU A 372 -23.31 -3.49 13.76
N ILE A 373 -23.90 -2.74 12.84
CA ILE A 373 -23.22 -1.98 11.79
C ILE A 373 -23.40 -0.50 12.12
N ARG A 374 -22.30 0.24 12.25
CA ARG A 374 -22.31 1.71 12.42
C ARG A 374 -21.79 2.37 11.16
N LEU A 375 -22.53 3.35 10.65
CA LEU A 375 -22.20 4.10 9.44
C LEU A 375 -21.71 5.50 9.82
N PHE A 376 -20.54 5.87 9.31
CA PHE A 376 -19.95 7.19 9.50
C PHE A 376 -19.79 7.88 8.15
N GLU A 377 -19.83 9.21 8.12
CA GLU A 377 -19.53 9.96 6.91
C GLU A 377 -18.07 9.73 6.49
N ASN A 378 -17.81 9.44 5.21
CA ASN A 378 -16.45 9.32 4.69
C ASN A 378 -15.83 10.71 4.44
N ASN A 379 -15.41 11.36 5.53
CA ASN A 379 -14.65 12.61 5.50
C ASN A 379 -13.23 12.39 6.03
N SER A 380 -12.33 13.34 5.75
CA SER A 380 -10.91 13.23 6.14
C SER A 380 -10.71 13.07 7.65
N ARG A 381 -11.60 13.62 8.48
CA ARG A 381 -11.55 13.48 9.94
C ARG A 381 -11.82 12.03 10.36
N ASN A 382 -12.88 11.42 9.84
CA ASN A 382 -13.25 10.05 10.15
C ASN A 382 -12.25 9.06 9.55
N ARG A 383 -11.74 9.30 8.34
CA ARG A 383 -10.66 8.48 7.76
C ARG A 383 -9.41 8.46 8.64
N ASN A 384 -8.94 9.63 9.06
CA ASN A 384 -7.79 9.72 9.97
C ASN A 384 -8.09 9.05 11.31
N ARG A 385 -9.29 9.25 11.86
CA ARG A 385 -9.70 8.67 13.15
C ARG A 385 -9.74 7.14 13.11
N PHE A 386 -10.26 6.56 12.04
CA PHE A 386 -10.53 5.12 11.98
C PHE A 386 -9.38 4.33 11.33
N PHE A 387 -8.85 4.80 10.19
CA PHE A 387 -7.82 4.06 9.47
C PHE A 387 -6.40 4.39 9.96
N LYS A 388 -6.08 5.65 10.29
CA LYS A 388 -4.72 6.02 10.74
C LYS A 388 -4.43 5.79 12.23
N ASN A 389 -5.47 5.67 13.07
CA ASN A 389 -5.29 5.48 14.49
C ASN A 389 -4.87 4.03 14.82
N LYS A 390 -3.66 3.85 15.36
CA LYS A 390 -3.11 2.54 15.73
C LYS A 390 -3.61 2.01 17.09
N THR A 391 -4.31 2.82 17.87
CA THR A 391 -4.85 2.47 19.20
C THR A 391 -6.37 2.60 19.24
N LEU A 392 -7.02 2.41 18.09
CA LEU A 392 -8.47 2.49 17.95
C LEU A 392 -9.15 1.32 18.69
N THR A 393 -10.11 1.64 19.55
CA THR A 393 -10.93 0.64 20.25
C THR A 393 -12.39 0.68 19.83
N LEU A 394 -13.13 -0.40 20.09
CA LEU A 394 -14.56 -0.49 19.81
C LEU A 394 -15.35 0.52 20.66
N THR A 395 -14.98 0.71 21.91
CA THR A 395 -15.55 1.74 22.80
C THR A 395 -15.39 3.15 22.20
N GLN A 396 -14.22 3.49 21.65
CA GLN A 396 -14.01 4.79 21.01
C GLN A 396 -14.90 4.98 19.78
N ILE A 397 -15.13 3.92 19.01
CA ILE A 397 -16.08 3.92 17.88
C ILE A 397 -17.50 4.14 18.39
N ARG A 398 -17.93 3.42 19.43
CA ARG A 398 -19.29 3.51 19.97
C ARG A 398 -19.58 4.89 20.58
N LYS A 399 -18.58 5.52 21.19
CA LYS A 399 -18.63 6.91 21.70
C LYS A 399 -18.62 7.98 20.59
N SER A 400 -18.48 7.58 19.32
CA SER A 400 -18.46 8.51 18.18
C SER A 400 -19.87 8.78 17.64
N ALA A 401 -20.15 10.04 17.30
CA ALA A 401 -21.33 10.39 16.53
C ALA A 401 -21.29 9.68 15.17
N CYS A 402 -22.34 8.90 14.87
CA CYS A 402 -22.50 8.16 13.63
C CYS A 402 -23.76 8.65 12.89
N LEU A 403 -23.83 8.37 11.59
CA LEU A 403 -25.00 8.68 10.76
C LEU A 403 -26.15 7.71 11.05
N GLN A 404 -25.82 6.43 11.17
CA GLN A 404 -26.82 5.37 11.29
C GLN A 404 -26.24 4.13 11.97
N ILE A 405 -27.10 3.39 12.66
CA ILE A 405 -26.81 2.08 13.24
C ILE A 405 -27.81 1.09 12.68
N HIS A 406 -27.34 -0.12 12.40
CA HIS A 406 -28.14 -1.23 11.91
C HIS A 406 -27.79 -2.51 12.69
N ASP A 407 -28.76 -3.39 12.88
CA ASP A 407 -28.57 -4.68 13.55
C ASP A 407 -28.12 -5.80 12.59
N HIS A 408 -27.78 -6.96 13.14
CA HIS A 408 -27.57 -8.20 12.39
C HIS A 408 -28.65 -9.27 12.66
N VAL A 409 -29.86 -8.87 13.08
CA VAL A 409 -30.98 -9.78 13.34
C VAL A 409 -31.50 -10.38 12.03
N THR A 410 -32.26 -11.48 12.09
CA THR A 410 -32.91 -12.13 10.93
C THR A 410 -33.48 -11.14 9.90
N LEU A 411 -33.16 -11.32 8.62
CA LEU A 411 -33.46 -10.42 7.48
C LEU A 411 -32.65 -9.11 7.44
N TRP A 412 -31.62 -8.93 8.26
CA TRP A 412 -30.84 -7.68 8.27
C TRP A 412 -30.29 -7.31 6.88
N GLN A 413 -29.91 -8.29 6.05
CA GLN A 413 -29.40 -8.04 4.70
C GLN A 413 -30.40 -7.28 3.83
N PHE A 414 -31.68 -7.63 3.92
CA PHE A 414 -32.76 -6.98 3.17
C PHE A 414 -32.97 -5.53 3.64
N PHE A 415 -32.97 -5.29 4.95
CA PHE A 415 -33.15 -3.94 5.48
C PHE A 415 -31.93 -3.07 5.25
N PHE A 416 -30.72 -3.63 5.38
CA PHE A 416 -29.48 -2.91 5.21
C PHE A 416 -29.20 -2.58 3.74
N GLU A 417 -29.51 -3.48 2.80
CA GLU A 417 -29.48 -3.16 1.36
C GLU A 417 -30.34 -1.94 1.04
N GLN A 418 -31.55 -1.85 1.60
CA GLN A 418 -32.41 -0.69 1.38
C GLN A 418 -31.82 0.60 1.96
N VAL A 419 -31.11 0.52 3.09
CA VAL A 419 -30.38 1.67 3.64
C VAL A 419 -29.29 2.11 2.67
N LEU A 420 -28.43 1.17 2.24
CA LEU A 420 -27.35 1.44 1.30
C LEU A 420 -27.88 2.06 0.00
N ARG A 421 -28.89 1.45 -0.62
CA ARG A 421 -29.41 1.91 -1.91
C ARG A 421 -30.27 3.17 -1.81
N LYS A 422 -31.31 3.16 -0.96
CA LYS A 422 -32.32 4.24 -0.97
C LYS A 422 -31.88 5.48 -0.20
N GLN A 423 -31.05 5.32 0.83
CA GLN A 423 -30.64 6.42 1.70
C GLN A 423 -29.25 6.93 1.35
N LEU A 424 -28.31 6.02 1.05
CA LEU A 424 -26.91 6.36 0.79
C LEU A 424 -26.53 6.33 -0.70
N ASP A 425 -27.40 5.80 -1.57
CA ASP A 425 -27.15 5.68 -3.00
C ASP A 425 -25.85 4.92 -3.26
N ILE A 426 -25.72 3.77 -2.59
CA ILE A 426 -24.66 2.76 -2.72
C ILE A 426 -25.31 1.49 -3.24
N TYR A 427 -24.87 1.03 -4.41
CA TYR A 427 -25.40 -0.14 -5.09
C TYR A 427 -24.38 -1.30 -5.02
N PRO A 428 -24.85 -2.55 -5.10
CA PRO A 428 -23.99 -3.72 -5.31
C PRO A 428 -23.10 -3.59 -6.55
N ASN A 429 -22.14 -4.49 -6.68
CA ASN A 429 -21.28 -4.63 -7.86
C ASN A 429 -22.13 -4.77 -9.13
N GLU A 430 -21.56 -4.37 -10.27
CA GLU A 430 -22.27 -4.41 -11.54
C GLU A 430 -22.62 -5.86 -11.94
N GLY A 431 -23.80 -6.06 -12.52
CA GLY A 431 -24.25 -7.37 -13.00
C GLY A 431 -24.81 -8.32 -11.93
N ILE A 432 -24.88 -7.92 -10.65
CA ILE A 432 -25.50 -8.73 -9.59
C ILE A 432 -27.01 -8.92 -9.86
N LYS A 433 -27.42 -10.18 -10.10
CA LYS A 433 -28.83 -10.59 -10.22
C LYS A 433 -29.34 -11.38 -9.02
N TYR A 434 -28.40 -11.91 -8.24
CA TYR A 434 -28.68 -12.66 -7.02
C TYR A 434 -27.61 -12.34 -5.98
N PHE A 435 -28.03 -12.03 -4.76
CA PHE A 435 -27.13 -11.81 -3.64
C PHE A 435 -26.54 -13.14 -3.16
N ASN A 436 -25.22 -13.15 -3.00
CA ASN A 436 -24.51 -14.25 -2.38
C ASN A 436 -24.91 -14.41 -0.90
N GLY A 437 -25.00 -15.66 -0.44
CA GLY A 437 -25.35 -16.00 0.96
C GLY A 437 -26.82 -15.89 1.32
N MET A 438 -27.69 -15.63 0.36
CA MET A 438 -29.15 -15.66 0.53
C MET A 438 -29.76 -16.84 -0.23
N LYS A 439 -30.85 -17.41 0.27
CA LYS A 439 -31.61 -18.41 -0.49
C LYS A 439 -32.16 -17.75 -1.76
N LYS A 440 -32.21 -18.50 -2.88
CA LYS A 440 -32.64 -18.00 -4.19
C LYS A 440 -33.97 -17.24 -4.17
N GLU A 441 -34.91 -17.68 -3.34
CA GLU A 441 -36.23 -17.05 -3.13
C GLU A 441 -36.14 -15.59 -2.67
N TYR A 442 -35.18 -15.27 -1.80
CA TYR A 442 -35.01 -13.95 -1.18
C TYR A 442 -33.83 -13.17 -1.77
N GLY A 443 -32.89 -13.86 -2.41
CA GLY A 443 -31.65 -13.28 -2.93
C GLY A 443 -31.79 -12.62 -4.30
N HIS A 444 -32.91 -12.77 -5.01
CA HIS A 444 -33.09 -12.11 -6.31
C HIS A 444 -33.01 -10.59 -6.17
N TYR A 445 -32.19 -9.98 -7.02
CA TYR A 445 -31.89 -8.56 -6.99
C TYR A 445 -32.21 -7.89 -8.32
N ASP A 446 -32.92 -6.77 -8.23
CA ASP A 446 -33.23 -5.87 -9.33
C ASP A 446 -32.60 -4.51 -9.03
N SER A 447 -31.89 -3.91 -9.99
CA SER A 447 -31.15 -2.67 -9.76
C SER A 447 -32.05 -1.48 -9.40
N VAL A 448 -33.32 -1.50 -9.80
CA VAL A 448 -34.31 -0.46 -9.52
C VAL A 448 -35.08 -0.76 -8.24
N LYS A 449 -35.58 -1.99 -8.09
CA LYS A 449 -36.46 -2.39 -6.98
C LYS A 449 -35.69 -2.84 -5.73
N GLY A 450 -34.48 -3.35 -5.90
CA GLY A 450 -33.62 -3.95 -4.87
C GLY A 450 -33.94 -5.43 -4.63
N LEU A 451 -33.69 -5.90 -3.40
CA LEU A 451 -34.04 -7.25 -2.98
C LEU A 451 -35.56 -7.47 -2.87
N ASN A 452 -36.00 -8.70 -3.09
CA ASN A 452 -37.41 -9.10 -2.93
C ASN A 452 -37.89 -8.87 -1.49
N ARG A 453 -39.10 -8.32 -1.36
CA ARG A 453 -39.71 -8.04 -0.05
C ARG A 453 -40.03 -9.35 0.69
N PRO A 454 -39.55 -9.54 1.93
CA PRO A 454 -39.91 -10.70 2.76
C PRO A 454 -41.41 -10.77 3.05
N SER A 455 -41.91 -11.96 3.34
CA SER A 455 -43.31 -12.17 3.74
C SER A 455 -43.64 -11.43 5.05
N LYS A 456 -44.92 -11.11 5.26
CA LYS A 456 -45.37 -10.45 6.50
C LYS A 456 -45.05 -11.29 7.75
N GLU A 457 -45.13 -12.60 7.65
CA GLU A 457 -44.78 -13.54 8.72
C GLU A 457 -43.31 -13.42 9.13
N LEU A 458 -42.39 -13.40 8.17
CA LEU A 458 -40.95 -13.23 8.44
C LEU A 458 -40.63 -11.84 9.03
N ILE A 459 -41.34 -10.80 8.57
CA ILE A 459 -41.21 -9.44 9.14
C ILE A 459 -41.69 -9.43 10.61
N ASN A 460 -42.80 -10.11 10.92
CA ASN A 460 -43.30 -10.21 12.28
C ASN A 460 -42.35 -11.02 13.18
N GLN A 461 -41.79 -12.12 12.68
CA GLN A 461 -40.78 -12.90 13.39
C GLN A 461 -39.51 -12.09 13.68
N ARG A 462 -39.05 -11.27 12.72
CA ARG A 462 -37.94 -10.34 12.97
C ARG A 462 -38.23 -9.40 14.15
N GLY A 463 -39.48 -8.97 14.31
CA GLY A 463 -39.91 -8.09 15.40
C GLY A 463 -39.61 -8.64 16.79
N SER A 464 -39.76 -9.95 17.02
CA SER A 464 -39.45 -10.55 18.33
C SER A 464 -37.94 -10.65 18.59
N TYR A 465 -37.14 -11.00 17.59
CA TYR A 465 -35.68 -11.05 17.73
C TYR A 465 -35.04 -9.66 17.91
N LEU A 466 -35.63 -8.64 17.28
CA LEU A 466 -35.22 -7.25 17.47
C LEU A 466 -35.33 -6.80 18.93
N ASP A 467 -36.23 -7.39 19.72
CA ASP A 467 -36.43 -6.99 21.12
C ASP A 467 -35.29 -7.41 22.01
N SER A 468 -34.87 -8.68 21.87
CA SER A 468 -33.71 -9.18 22.58
C SER A 468 -32.45 -8.40 22.20
N TRP A 469 -32.26 -8.12 20.91
CA TRP A 469 -31.14 -7.31 20.43
C TRP A 469 -31.18 -5.90 21.01
N LEU A 470 -32.35 -5.26 21.04
CA LEU A 470 -32.53 -3.91 21.56
C LEU A 470 -32.25 -3.77 23.04
N VAL A 471 -32.72 -4.73 23.84
CA VAL A 471 -32.47 -4.74 25.29
C VAL A 471 -30.97 -4.81 25.54
N ALA A 472 -30.28 -5.76 24.89
CA ALA A 472 -28.83 -5.89 24.99
C ALA A 472 -28.10 -4.63 24.47
N PHE A 473 -28.56 -4.07 23.35
CA PHE A 473 -28.01 -2.83 22.79
C PHE A 473 -28.14 -1.67 23.79
N ARG A 474 -29.30 -1.50 24.41
CA ARG A 474 -29.57 -0.42 25.37
C ARG A 474 -28.75 -0.53 26.63
N GLU A 475 -28.70 -1.72 27.25
CA GLU A 475 -27.90 -1.96 28.44
C GLU A 475 -26.44 -1.57 28.22
N ARG A 476 -25.91 -1.92 27.03
CA ARG A 476 -24.55 -1.56 26.63
C ARG A 476 -24.38 -0.06 26.38
N GLU A 477 -25.28 0.59 25.62
CA GLU A 477 -25.17 2.04 25.39
C GLU A 477 -25.30 2.86 26.69
N GLN A 478 -26.10 2.39 27.66
CA GLN A 478 -26.20 3.00 28.98
C GLN A 478 -24.91 2.86 29.79
N ALA A 479 -24.27 1.69 29.75
CA ALA A 479 -22.98 1.46 30.43
C ALA A 479 -21.85 2.35 29.88
N LEU A 480 -21.95 2.79 28.62
CA LEU A 480 -20.96 3.65 27.97
C LEU A 480 -20.98 5.12 28.43
N ASN A 481 -21.89 5.51 29.35
CA ASN A 481 -22.07 6.88 29.87
C ASN A 481 -22.04 7.95 28.77
N LEU A 482 -22.72 7.68 27.66
CA LEU A 482 -22.75 8.61 26.54
C LEU A 482 -23.57 9.86 26.94
N ASN A 483 -22.99 11.06 26.76
CA ASN A 483 -23.67 12.36 26.98
C ASN A 483 -25.05 12.43 26.27
N ASP A 484 -25.93 13.35 26.72
CA ASP A 484 -27.33 13.51 26.28
C ASP A 484 -27.56 13.42 24.75
N ASP A 485 -26.65 13.88 23.90
CA ASP A 485 -26.75 13.79 22.43
C ASP A 485 -26.83 12.34 21.90
N SER A 486 -26.19 11.38 22.57
CA SER A 486 -26.27 9.96 22.21
C SER A 486 -27.58 9.32 22.66
N SER A 487 -28.24 9.87 23.68
CA SER A 487 -29.55 9.38 24.13
C SER A 487 -30.65 9.62 23.09
N ALA A 488 -30.56 10.74 22.34
CA ALA A 488 -31.52 11.08 21.27
C ALA A 488 -31.46 10.10 20.10
N PHE A 489 -30.24 9.68 19.76
CA PHE A 489 -30.02 8.69 18.71
C PHE A 489 -30.59 7.33 19.11
N VAL A 490 -30.30 6.87 20.33
CA VAL A 490 -30.80 5.58 20.84
C VAL A 490 -32.33 5.57 20.89
N GLN A 491 -32.95 6.66 21.36
CA GLN A 491 -34.40 6.83 21.38
C GLN A 491 -35.00 6.82 19.97
N LEU A 492 -34.38 7.49 18.99
CA LEU A 492 -34.82 7.47 17.60
C LEU A 492 -34.81 6.05 17.00
N GLN A 493 -33.76 5.26 17.25
CA GLN A 493 -33.71 3.87 16.77
C GLN A 493 -34.81 3.03 17.43
N TYR A 494 -35.04 3.21 18.73
CA TYR A 494 -36.12 2.51 19.44
C TYR A 494 -37.51 2.91 18.90
N ALA A 495 -37.70 4.17 18.54
CA ALA A 495 -38.91 4.63 17.88
C ALA A 495 -39.15 3.89 16.55
N LYS A 496 -38.15 3.84 15.66
CA LYS A 496 -38.26 3.12 14.38
C LYS A 496 -38.69 1.66 14.57
N LEU A 497 -38.30 1.04 15.68
CA LEU A 497 -38.61 -0.34 16.03
C LEU A 497 -40.02 -0.50 16.61
N CYS A 498 -40.48 0.41 17.48
CA CYS A 498 -41.89 0.48 17.88
C CYS A 498 -42.81 0.57 16.66
N LYS A 499 -42.44 1.37 15.65
CA LYS A 499 -43.19 1.45 14.39
C LYS A 499 -43.27 0.12 13.65
N LEU A 500 -42.18 -0.66 13.61
CA LEU A 500 -42.17 -1.98 12.97
C LEU A 500 -43.07 -2.99 13.68
N LYS A 501 -43.27 -2.86 14.99
CA LYS A 501 -44.17 -3.71 15.78
C LYS A 501 -45.64 -3.28 15.74
N GLY A 502 -45.94 -2.12 15.17
CA GLY A 502 -47.26 -1.51 15.27
C GLY A 502 -47.54 -0.82 16.63
N ASP A 503 -46.52 -0.66 17.48
CA ASP A 503 -46.62 0.14 18.72
C ASP A 503 -46.54 1.64 18.39
N THR A 504 -47.68 2.21 18.04
CA THR A 504 -47.79 3.61 17.64
C THR A 504 -47.61 4.59 18.80
N THR A 505 -47.94 4.20 20.03
CA THR A 505 -47.82 5.03 21.22
C THR A 505 -46.36 5.11 21.68
N GLY A 506 -45.66 3.99 21.75
CA GLY A 506 -44.22 3.94 22.00
C GLY A 506 -43.43 4.69 20.93
N PHE A 507 -43.79 4.49 19.65
CA PHE A 507 -43.17 5.20 18.52
C PHE A 507 -43.21 6.72 18.70
N ARG A 508 -44.39 7.29 18.97
CA ARG A 508 -44.56 8.74 19.14
C ARG A 508 -43.85 9.28 20.37
N LYS A 509 -43.90 8.55 21.49
CA LYS A 509 -43.25 8.95 22.75
C LYS A 509 -41.75 9.13 22.56
N LEU A 510 -41.10 8.12 21.98
CA LEU A 510 -39.65 8.10 21.78
C LEU A 510 -39.19 9.11 20.73
N LEU A 511 -39.98 9.33 19.69
CA LEU A 511 -39.69 10.39 18.73
C LEU A 511 -39.77 11.78 19.35
N ARG A 512 -40.70 12.03 20.29
CA ARG A 512 -40.74 13.30 21.04
C ARG A 512 -39.52 13.48 21.90
N GLU A 513 -39.16 12.46 22.70
CA GLU A 513 -37.98 12.50 23.56
C GLU A 513 -36.72 12.79 22.71
N ALA A 514 -36.54 12.07 21.60
CA ALA A 514 -35.40 12.26 20.70
C ALA A 514 -35.42 13.63 19.99
N SER A 515 -36.61 14.14 19.64
CA SER A 515 -36.79 15.46 19.05
C SER A 515 -36.44 16.58 20.05
N HIS A 516 -36.85 16.46 21.32
CA HIS A 516 -36.50 17.41 22.37
C HIS A 516 -35.00 17.45 22.65
N GLN A 517 -34.33 16.31 22.51
CA GLN A 517 -32.87 16.19 22.60
C GLN A 517 -32.14 16.61 21.31
N GLY A 518 -32.84 17.17 20.31
CA GLY A 518 -32.24 17.81 19.15
C GLY A 518 -32.08 16.93 17.90
N SER A 519 -32.65 15.72 17.87
CA SER A 519 -32.61 14.85 16.68
C SER A 519 -33.51 15.38 15.56
N LEU A 520 -32.89 15.89 14.49
CA LEU A 520 -33.59 16.42 13.31
C LEU A 520 -34.40 15.34 12.56
N GLU A 521 -33.88 14.11 12.55
CA GLU A 521 -34.59 12.96 11.95
C GLU A 521 -35.79 12.56 12.81
N ALA A 522 -35.67 12.55 14.14
CA ALA A 522 -36.79 12.25 15.01
C ALA A 522 -37.92 13.27 14.85
N LYS A 523 -37.55 14.55 14.81
CA LYS A 523 -38.46 15.68 14.53
C LYS A 523 -39.16 15.50 13.17
N TYR A 524 -38.43 15.11 12.13
CA TYR A 524 -38.99 14.84 10.79
C TYR A 524 -39.95 13.65 10.78
N LEU A 525 -39.58 12.52 11.40
CA LEU A 525 -40.42 11.31 11.44
C LEU A 525 -41.69 11.53 12.26
N LEU A 526 -41.60 12.31 13.34
CA LEU A 526 -42.74 12.66 14.18
C LEU A 526 -43.73 13.53 13.40
N ALA A 527 -43.21 14.54 12.69
CA ALA A 527 -44.02 15.40 11.85
C ALA A 527 -44.74 14.60 10.75
N LEU A 528 -44.04 13.70 10.06
CA LEU A 528 -44.65 12.84 9.06
C LEU A 528 -45.76 11.94 9.65
N ASP A 529 -45.53 11.36 10.83
CA ASP A 529 -46.53 10.52 11.47
C ASP A 529 -47.80 11.31 11.81
N ILE A 530 -47.65 12.51 12.40
CA ILE A 530 -48.75 13.42 12.72
C ILE A 530 -49.50 13.86 11.46
N LEU A 531 -48.79 14.23 10.40
CA LEU A 531 -49.42 14.66 9.13
C LEU A 531 -50.13 13.51 8.41
N SER A 532 -49.63 12.28 8.54
CA SER A 532 -50.21 11.09 7.92
C SER A 532 -51.50 10.60 8.59
N TYR A 533 -51.74 10.97 9.86
CA TYR A 533 -52.96 10.60 10.58
C TYR A 533 -54.12 11.56 10.28
N SER A 534 -55.20 11.02 9.73
CA SER A 534 -56.40 11.80 9.38
C SER A 534 -57.08 12.45 10.59
N SER A 535 -56.98 11.81 11.77
CA SER A 535 -57.58 12.24 13.04
C SER A 535 -56.77 13.28 13.83
N SER A 536 -55.57 13.65 13.38
CA SER A 536 -54.75 14.66 14.06
C SER A 536 -55.39 16.05 14.02
N LYS A 537 -55.33 16.76 15.16
CA LYS A 537 -55.96 18.08 15.31
C LYS A 537 -55.27 19.12 14.40
N LYS A 538 -56.00 20.16 13.99
CA LYS A 538 -55.44 21.24 13.15
C LYS A 538 -54.21 21.90 13.79
N SER A 539 -54.20 22.05 15.11
CA SER A 539 -53.06 22.58 15.87
C SER A 539 -51.82 21.66 15.80
N GLU A 540 -52.01 20.34 15.89
CA GLU A 540 -50.92 19.35 15.80
C GLU A 540 -50.34 19.30 14.39
N LYS A 541 -51.17 19.48 13.35
CA LYS A 541 -50.69 19.54 11.97
C LYS A 541 -49.85 20.79 11.70
N ILE A 542 -50.21 21.93 12.28
CA ILE A 542 -49.40 23.17 12.22
C ILE A 542 -48.06 22.94 12.92
N GLU A 543 -48.06 22.36 14.13
CA GLU A 543 -46.84 22.01 14.85
C GLU A 543 -45.93 21.07 14.04
N ALA A 544 -46.53 20.07 13.37
CA ALA A 544 -45.80 19.15 12.50
C ALA A 544 -45.19 19.86 11.26
N GLU A 545 -45.90 20.82 10.65
CA GLU A 545 -45.33 21.64 9.57
C GLU A 545 -44.15 22.49 10.05
N ASP A 546 -44.24 23.08 11.24
CA ASP A 546 -43.15 23.85 11.82
C ASP A 546 -41.96 22.97 12.18
N MET A 547 -42.20 21.75 12.68
CA MET A 547 -41.17 20.73 12.86
C MET A 547 -40.44 20.37 11.56
N LEU A 548 -41.16 20.26 10.44
CA LEU A 548 -40.55 20.02 9.12
C LEU A 548 -39.68 21.19 8.66
N ARG A 549 -40.17 22.43 8.81
CA ARG A 549 -39.43 23.65 8.45
C ARG A 549 -38.17 23.78 9.29
N ASP A 550 -38.26 23.48 10.59
CA ASP A 550 -37.13 23.42 11.50
C ASP A 550 -36.10 22.38 11.05
N SER A 551 -36.50 21.13 10.81
CA SER A 551 -35.54 20.13 10.35
C SER A 551 -34.89 20.52 9.01
N ALA A 552 -35.64 21.15 8.12
CA ALA A 552 -35.14 21.65 6.84
C ALA A 552 -34.16 22.85 6.99
N SER A 553 -34.45 23.78 7.90
CA SER A 553 -33.63 24.96 8.20
C SER A 553 -32.26 24.60 8.76
N PHE A 554 -32.20 23.51 9.54
CA PHE A 554 -30.97 22.93 10.09
C PHE A 554 -30.23 21.97 9.13
N GLY A 555 -30.72 21.79 7.90
CA GLY A 555 -29.99 21.07 6.86
C GLY A 555 -30.38 19.61 6.66
N TYR A 556 -31.46 19.11 7.26
CA TYR A 556 -31.89 17.72 7.07
C TYR A 556 -32.47 17.52 5.66
N VAL A 557 -31.71 16.86 4.78
CA VAL A 557 -31.99 16.75 3.34
C VAL A 557 -33.39 16.18 3.02
N PRO A 558 -33.88 15.12 3.68
CA PRO A 558 -35.25 14.63 3.44
C PRO A 558 -36.33 15.69 3.75
N ALA A 559 -36.19 16.44 4.84
CA ALA A 559 -37.11 17.52 5.18
C ALA A 559 -37.04 18.66 4.15
N GLN A 560 -35.86 19.00 3.63
CA GLN A 560 -35.71 20.00 2.57
C GLN A 560 -36.40 19.60 1.27
N LYS A 561 -36.26 18.34 0.86
CA LYS A 561 -36.96 17.79 -0.32
C LYS A 561 -38.47 17.87 -0.14
N LEU A 562 -38.96 17.46 1.03
CA LEU A 562 -40.38 17.48 1.35
C LEU A 562 -40.93 18.91 1.40
N CYS A 563 -40.24 19.84 2.07
CA CYS A 563 -40.64 21.25 2.12
C CYS A 563 -40.73 21.86 0.71
N LYS A 564 -39.77 21.56 -0.16
CA LYS A 564 -39.82 21.99 -1.57
C LYS A 564 -41.01 21.39 -2.33
N GLN A 565 -41.28 20.11 -2.13
CA GLN A 565 -42.40 19.42 -2.79
C GLN A 565 -43.77 20.01 -2.41
N PHE A 566 -43.91 20.46 -1.17
CA PHE A 566 -45.16 21.03 -0.63
C PHE A 566 -45.14 22.55 -0.49
N TYR A 567 -44.18 23.25 -1.12
CA TYR A 567 -44.06 24.71 -1.09
C TYR A 567 -43.99 25.33 0.33
N LEU A 568 -43.42 24.60 1.29
CA LEU A 568 -43.18 25.10 2.65
C LEU A 568 -41.91 25.95 2.68
N THR A 569 -42.03 27.21 3.08
CA THR A 569 -40.90 28.15 3.15
C THR A 569 -40.10 27.93 4.43
N TYR A 570 -38.77 27.86 4.33
CA TYR A 570 -37.86 27.77 5.48
C TYR A 570 -36.57 28.55 5.22
N GLN A 571 -35.98 29.14 6.26
CA GLN A 571 -34.72 29.90 6.18
C GLN A 571 -33.55 29.04 6.63
N LYS A 572 -32.42 29.02 5.91
CA LYS A 572 -31.22 28.28 6.36
C LYS A 572 -30.58 28.99 7.56
N VAL A 573 -30.39 28.26 8.66
CA VAL A 573 -29.70 28.78 9.85
C VAL A 573 -28.21 28.41 9.79
N SER A 574 -27.31 29.40 9.91
CA SER A 574 -25.85 29.17 9.99
C SER A 574 -25.47 28.54 11.34
N ARG A 575 -24.53 27.57 11.34
CA ARG A 575 -24.07 26.85 12.54
C ARG A 575 -23.39 27.75 13.59
N ASP A 576 -22.99 28.97 13.25
CA ASP A 576 -22.37 29.92 14.20
C ASP A 576 -23.36 30.61 15.15
N SER A 577 -24.67 30.44 14.95
CA SER A 577 -25.71 31.14 15.72
C SER A 577 -25.94 30.59 17.14
N LYS A 578 -25.32 29.46 17.51
CA LYS A 578 -25.70 28.68 18.70
C LYS A 578 -25.17 29.19 20.05
N LYS A 579 -24.50 30.35 20.12
CA LYS A 579 -24.17 30.96 21.42
C LYS A 579 -25.11 32.07 21.91
N LYS A 580 -26.16 32.48 21.17
CA LYS A 580 -26.95 33.67 21.56
C LYS A 580 -28.45 33.52 21.78
N LYS A 581 -29.08 32.36 21.57
CA LYS A 581 -30.51 32.20 21.88
C LYS A 581 -30.85 30.80 22.40
N ALA A 582 -30.51 30.55 23.67
CA ALA A 582 -31.35 29.72 24.51
C ALA A 582 -32.31 30.69 25.22
N VAL A 583 -33.60 30.59 24.91
CA VAL A 583 -34.67 31.34 25.58
C VAL A 583 -34.80 30.74 26.98
N LYS A 584 -34.47 31.51 28.03
CA LYS A 584 -34.83 31.19 29.41
C LYS A 584 -36.32 31.51 29.62
N PRO A 585 -37.07 30.71 30.40
CA PRO A 585 -38.35 31.15 30.95
C PRO A 585 -38.13 32.24 32.01
N ALA A 586 -39.08 33.17 32.13
CA ALA A 586 -39.27 34.02 33.32
C ALA A 586 -39.50 33.11 34.54
N ASP A 587 -38.90 33.31 35.72
CA ASP A 587 -38.88 34.50 36.57
C ASP A 587 -37.74 34.44 37.63
N GLU A 588 -37.49 35.59 38.24
CA GLU A 588 -36.86 35.86 39.56
C GLU A 588 -35.32 35.77 39.79
N SER A 589 -34.74 36.98 39.82
CA SER A 589 -33.71 37.54 40.74
C SER A 589 -32.29 36.93 40.88
N LEU A 590 -31.34 37.79 40.49
CA LEU A 590 -30.02 38.09 41.10
C LEU A 590 -28.89 37.04 41.00
N GLY A 591 -27.84 37.44 40.27
CA GLY A 591 -26.52 36.83 40.25
C GLY A 591 -25.85 36.99 38.88
N ILE A 592 -25.15 38.10 38.67
CA ILE A 592 -24.24 38.24 37.53
C ILE A 592 -23.02 37.39 37.86
N GLU A 593 -22.85 36.26 37.17
CA GLU A 593 -21.57 35.54 37.11
C GLU A 593 -21.13 35.47 35.64
N ASP A 594 -19.97 36.05 35.36
CA ASP A 594 -19.29 36.04 34.07
C ASP A 594 -18.98 34.60 33.62
N GLU A 595 -19.28 34.29 32.35
CA GLU A 595 -18.81 33.08 31.66
C GLU A 595 -17.27 33.10 31.57
N SER A 596 -16.61 32.43 32.52
CA SER A 596 -15.17 32.20 32.48
C SER A 596 -14.81 31.22 31.36
N ALA A 597 -13.94 31.68 30.45
CA ALA A 597 -13.19 30.82 29.55
C ALA A 597 -12.36 29.81 30.38
N GLN A 598 -12.18 28.59 29.86
CA GLN A 598 -11.30 27.59 30.48
C GLN A 598 -9.96 28.23 30.87
N PRO A 599 -9.49 28.07 32.11
CA PRO A 599 -8.27 28.72 32.56
C PRO A 599 -7.10 28.18 31.73
N ALA A 600 -6.37 29.09 31.09
CA ALA A 600 -5.08 28.77 30.54
C ALA A 600 -4.19 28.31 31.71
N GLY A 601 -3.49 27.18 31.54
CA GLY A 601 -2.72 26.53 32.60
C GLY A 601 -1.72 27.46 33.28
N THR A 602 -1.24 27.09 34.47
CA THR A 602 -0.30 27.94 35.20
C THR A 602 1.01 28.14 34.39
N LEU A 603 1.70 29.27 34.59
CA LEU A 603 2.97 29.56 33.90
C LEU A 603 4.01 28.42 34.04
N ALA A 604 3.98 27.68 35.16
CA ALA A 604 4.81 26.51 35.39
C ALA A 604 4.46 25.33 34.45
N GLU A 605 3.17 25.02 34.29
CA GLU A 605 2.68 23.98 33.35
C GLU A 605 2.97 24.34 31.90
N ILE A 606 2.94 25.62 31.56
CA ILE A 606 3.26 26.09 30.21
C ILE A 606 4.77 25.97 29.93
N LYS A 607 5.63 26.24 30.92
CA LYS A 607 7.09 26.09 30.79
C LYS A 607 7.52 24.65 30.50
N GLU A 608 6.79 23.63 30.95
CA GLU A 608 7.06 22.23 30.59
C GLU A 608 6.81 21.90 29.11
N LYS A 609 5.94 22.68 28.44
CA LYS A 609 5.65 22.50 27.01
C LYS A 609 6.66 23.20 26.09
N VAL A 610 7.52 24.05 26.65
CA VAL A 610 8.56 24.80 25.93
C VAL A 610 9.75 23.89 25.66
N ARG A 611 10.14 23.77 24.39
CA ARG A 611 11.25 22.91 23.97
C ARG A 611 12.56 23.68 23.98
N LEU A 612 13.24 23.72 25.12
CA LEU A 612 14.45 24.54 25.36
C LEU A 612 15.64 24.25 24.42
N SER A 613 15.68 23.09 23.76
CA SER A 613 16.74 22.69 22.81
C SER A 613 16.38 22.88 21.32
N ASP A 614 15.19 23.41 21.03
CA ASP A 614 14.67 23.57 19.65
C ASP A 614 14.89 25.00 19.14
N LYS A 615 15.06 25.18 17.83
CA LYS A 615 15.13 26.50 17.18
C LYS A 615 13.80 27.26 17.26
N ARG A 616 12.70 26.56 17.58
CA ARG A 616 11.35 27.13 17.75
C ARG A 616 10.71 26.64 19.07
N PRO A 617 11.19 27.13 20.22
CA PRO A 617 10.82 26.60 21.54
C PRO A 617 9.33 26.77 21.89
N TYR A 618 8.62 27.72 21.27
CA TYR A 618 7.22 28.07 21.57
C TYR A 618 6.20 27.55 20.54
N MET A 619 6.62 26.75 19.56
CA MET A 619 5.75 26.29 18.46
C MET A 619 4.52 25.49 18.94
N SER A 620 4.67 24.74 20.03
CA SER A 620 3.63 23.89 20.63
C SER A 620 2.55 24.65 21.40
N LEU A 621 2.77 25.94 21.72
CA LEU A 621 1.88 26.71 22.58
C LEU A 621 0.68 27.28 21.82
N LYS A 622 -0.49 27.30 22.44
CA LYS A 622 -1.68 28.02 21.93
C LYS A 622 -1.56 29.53 22.16
N ILE A 623 -2.45 30.33 21.57
CA ILE A 623 -2.39 31.81 21.66
C ILE A 623 -2.59 32.28 23.11
N ASP A 624 -3.54 31.68 23.82
CA ASP A 624 -3.79 31.90 25.26
C ASP A 624 -2.59 31.55 26.14
N GLU A 625 -1.86 30.48 25.81
CA GLU A 625 -0.62 30.10 26.52
C GLU A 625 0.53 31.08 26.20
N LEU A 626 0.62 31.56 24.96
CA LEU A 626 1.62 32.56 24.55
C LEU A 626 1.37 33.92 25.20
N GLU A 627 0.13 34.29 25.51
CA GLU A 627 -0.18 35.51 26.26
C GLU A 627 0.32 35.42 27.71
N ILE A 628 0.16 34.26 28.35
CA ILE A 628 0.70 34.02 29.69
C ILE A 628 2.22 34.07 29.69
N VAL A 629 2.85 33.42 28.70
CA VAL A 629 4.32 33.46 28.56
C VAL A 629 4.76 34.89 28.30
N ALA A 630 4.20 35.59 27.31
CA ALA A 630 4.55 36.98 26.99
C ALA A 630 4.39 37.96 28.16
N GLY A 631 3.48 37.67 29.11
CA GLY A 631 3.29 38.44 30.34
C GLY A 631 4.28 38.13 31.46
N ASP A 632 5.16 37.12 31.31
CA ASP A 632 6.19 36.80 32.31
C ASP A 632 7.28 37.89 32.29
N ALA A 633 7.39 38.63 33.39
CA ALA A 633 8.35 39.72 33.56
C ALA A 633 9.82 39.26 33.49
N SER A 634 10.10 37.96 33.60
CA SER A 634 11.45 37.39 33.48
C SER A 634 11.92 37.12 32.04
N LEU A 635 11.07 37.36 31.03
CA LEU A 635 11.44 37.20 29.63
C LEU A 635 12.54 38.19 29.19
N ASN A 636 13.65 37.65 28.72
CA ASN A 636 14.70 38.44 28.08
C ASN A 636 14.30 38.87 26.66
N TYR A 637 15.06 39.80 26.08
CA TYR A 637 14.79 40.34 24.74
C TYR A 637 14.79 39.26 23.64
N PHE A 638 15.69 38.28 23.73
CA PHE A 638 15.78 37.19 22.74
C PHE A 638 14.55 36.30 22.75
N ASP A 639 14.05 35.94 23.93
CA ASP A 639 12.86 35.12 24.08
C ASP A 639 11.62 35.86 23.54
N LYS A 640 11.52 37.18 23.78
CA LYS A 640 10.46 38.02 23.18
C LYS A 640 10.54 38.03 21.65
N LEU A 641 11.75 38.13 21.09
CA LEU A 641 11.98 38.09 19.63
C LEU A 641 11.56 36.75 19.02
N ILE A 642 11.88 35.64 19.69
CA ILE A 642 11.50 34.30 19.23
C ILE A 642 9.97 34.14 19.27
N ILE A 643 9.30 34.63 20.33
CA ILE A 643 7.83 34.61 20.41
C ILE A 643 7.21 35.48 19.32
N ALA A 644 7.75 36.67 19.07
CA ALA A 644 7.25 37.56 18.01
C ALA A 644 7.35 36.89 16.62
N ASN A 645 8.50 36.31 16.29
CA ASN A 645 8.69 35.55 15.04
C ASN A 645 7.73 34.35 14.93
N GLU A 646 7.46 33.67 16.04
CA GLU A 646 6.51 32.56 16.09
C GLU A 646 5.06 33.02 15.84
N LEU A 647 4.68 34.19 16.38
CA LEU A 647 3.37 34.81 16.17
C LEU A 647 3.19 35.36 14.76
N GLU A 648 4.24 35.87 14.12
CA GLU A 648 4.22 36.30 12.72
C GLU A 648 3.89 35.14 11.77
N GLY A 649 4.38 33.94 12.07
CA GLY A 649 4.06 32.72 11.33
C GLY A 649 2.62 32.19 11.48
N ARG A 650 1.80 32.80 12.36
CA ARG A 650 0.42 32.37 12.64
C ARG A 650 -0.62 33.20 11.87
N ARG A 651 -1.88 32.72 11.88
CA ARG A 651 -3.01 33.45 11.29
C ARG A 651 -3.19 34.79 12.01
N GLN A 652 -3.07 35.88 11.25
CA GLN A 652 -3.10 37.26 11.75
C GLN A 652 -4.52 37.70 12.17
N THR A 653 -4.88 37.40 13.42
CA THR A 653 -6.11 37.91 14.07
C THR A 653 -5.83 39.19 14.86
N PRO A 654 -6.84 40.02 15.20
CA PRO A 654 -6.63 41.22 16.03
C PRO A 654 -5.90 40.91 17.35
N ARG A 655 -6.21 39.76 17.95
CA ARG A 655 -5.57 39.25 19.17
C ARG A 655 -4.07 38.98 19.00
N VAL A 656 -3.68 38.35 17.88
CA VAL A 656 -2.26 38.08 17.57
C VAL A 656 -1.48 39.37 17.32
N LYS A 657 -2.08 40.34 16.60
CA LYS A 657 -1.43 41.63 16.32
C LYS A 657 -1.16 42.43 17.59
N ALA A 658 -2.15 42.50 18.49
CA ALA A 658 -2.00 43.16 19.78
C ALA A 658 -0.89 42.51 20.64
N LEU A 659 -0.75 41.19 20.59
CA LEU A 659 0.30 40.48 21.32
C LEU A 659 1.70 40.73 20.74
N ILE A 660 1.85 40.80 19.41
CA ILE A 660 3.11 41.16 18.77
C ILE A 660 3.52 42.59 19.16
N GLU A 661 2.57 43.54 19.16
CA GLU A 661 2.80 44.91 19.61
C GLU A 661 3.20 44.97 21.10
N HIS A 662 2.57 44.14 21.94
CA HIS A 662 2.89 44.08 23.38
C HIS A 662 4.32 43.60 23.67
N LEU A 663 4.87 42.71 22.85
CA LEU A 663 6.25 42.22 23.02
C LEU A 663 7.32 43.30 22.73
N ASN A 664 6.95 44.35 21.99
CA ASN A 664 7.76 45.55 21.71
C ASN A 664 9.19 45.25 21.24
N VAL A 665 9.33 44.36 20.25
CA VAL A 665 10.63 43.85 19.75
C VAL A 665 11.05 44.46 18.40
N LYS A 666 10.65 45.71 18.14
CA LYS A 666 11.01 46.42 16.90
C LYS A 666 12.35 47.14 17.01
#